data_AF-A0AAP0D8D4-F1
#
_entry.id   AF-A0AAP0D8D4-F1
#
_cell.length_a   1.000
_cell.length_b   1.000
_cell.length_c   1.000
_cell.angle_alpha   90.00
_cell.angle_beta   90.00
_cell.angle_gamma   90.00
#
_symmetry.space_group_name_H-M   'P 1'
#
loop_
_entity.id
_entity.type
_entity.pdbx_description
1 polymer ?
#
loop_
_entity_poly.entity_id
_entity_poly.type
_entity_poly.pdbx_seq_one_letter_code
_entity_poly.pdbx_strand_id
1 'polypeptide(L)'
;MGSKWRKVKVALGSNLCLYVPPADSDVSPPQSERFSDAALLPPPPEQWSATASRPWSPALRLSRSLSRSSKKCTICLASMKRGEGQAIFTAECSHSFHFHCIASNVKHGNRICPVCRAIWKQVPLQGSTGLDPPPVMAVLRQFPPRQNSNRHIPNAMLPINEPPVFNDDEALDIKTPDGTSGSSSNSNSNRSDGSSFGRVLLETYTDVPAVPRFSTVDDFTVLIHLKAPVSTSARAPVDLVTVLDISGSMAGTKLSLLKRAMGFVIQNLGPADRLAVIAFSSTARRLFPLQKMSDMGKQNALQAVNSLVANGGTNIAEGLRKGSKVMEDRRENNPVASIILLSDGQDTYTVSRGSNAGNGQNRADYGLLVPSGIRIPVHAFGFGTDHDASSMHSISEISGGTFSFIETESVIQDAFAQCIGGLLSVVVKGLQVIIESANPNIRLRALKAGSYKNHLLPDKKSGCIDVGDLYAEEERDFLVFVNVPKETESSSRSKTSLLKVHCYYTDPMTKENVTLASENVTIERPKSLGKENVVSIEVDRQRNRLQSAEAMAQARAAAEEGDLTRAVSTLENFRRVLSGTVSARSGDRLCIALDAELKEMQERMASRHVYEHSGRAYILSGLSSHTWQRATAHGDSMDGSSLVQAYQTPSMTEMLTRSHALVPSAWSSVATQPRPR
;
A
#
# COMPACT_ATOMS: atom_id res chain seq x y z
N MET A 1 22.72 -34.28 -14.70
CA MET A 1 23.10 -34.55 -13.29
C MET A 1 22.35 -33.59 -12.38
N GLY A 2 21.51 -34.04 -11.45
CA GLY A 2 20.75 -33.13 -10.57
C GLY A 2 20.21 -33.78 -9.31
N SER A 3 21.01 -33.77 -8.22
CA SER A 3 20.54 -34.15 -6.87
C SER A 3 21.48 -33.73 -5.71
N LYS A 4 22.28 -32.66 -5.86
CA LYS A 4 23.25 -32.23 -4.80
C LYS A 4 23.06 -30.80 -4.27
N TRP A 5 22.57 -29.85 -5.07
CA TRP A 5 22.39 -28.46 -4.62
C TRP A 5 21.31 -28.26 -3.53
N ARG A 6 20.34 -29.18 -3.40
CA ARG A 6 19.25 -29.06 -2.40
C ARG A 6 19.65 -29.43 -0.96
N LYS A 7 20.93 -29.73 -0.68
CA LYS A 7 21.44 -30.00 0.68
C LYS A 7 22.41 -28.94 1.24
N VAL A 8 22.84 -27.95 0.44
CA VAL A 8 23.79 -26.91 0.89
C VAL A 8 23.08 -25.78 1.66
N LYS A 9 21.80 -25.50 1.34
CA LYS A 9 21.02 -24.37 1.90
C LYS A 9 20.55 -24.57 3.37
N VAL A 10 21.17 -25.49 4.13
CA VAL A 10 20.83 -25.82 5.53
C VAL A 10 22.07 -25.83 6.44
N ALA A 11 23.27 -25.59 5.89
CA ALA A 11 24.55 -25.73 6.63
C ALA A 11 25.46 -24.48 6.52
N LEU A 12 24.86 -23.27 6.50
CA LEU A 12 25.58 -22.00 6.63
C LEU A 12 24.87 -21.15 7.71
N GLY A 13 25.12 -21.51 8.97
CA GLY A 13 24.46 -20.92 10.15
C GLY A 13 25.15 -21.31 11.46
N SER A 14 26.47 -21.45 11.45
CA SER A 14 27.27 -21.82 12.63
C SER A 14 28.71 -21.34 12.48
N ASN A 15 29.12 -20.37 13.29
CA ASN A 15 30.54 -19.99 13.41
C ASN A 15 31.23 -20.98 14.37
N LEU A 16 32.20 -21.74 13.87
CA LEU A 16 33.16 -22.50 14.69
C LEU A 16 34.44 -22.78 13.87
N CYS A 17 35.56 -22.99 14.57
CA CYS A 17 36.90 -22.69 14.03
C CYS A 17 37.54 -23.79 13.16
N LEU A 18 38.56 -23.37 12.40
CA LEU A 18 39.39 -24.16 11.49
C LEU A 18 40.22 -25.25 12.20
N TYR A 19 40.26 -26.46 11.62
CA TYR A 19 41.41 -27.37 11.71
C TYR A 19 41.46 -28.35 10.52
N VAL A 20 42.66 -28.60 9.98
CA VAL A 20 43.02 -29.48 8.84
C VAL A 20 44.49 -29.87 9.08
N PRO A 21 44.91 -31.17 9.09
CA PRO A 21 45.06 -32.04 7.89
C PRO A 21 44.93 -33.56 8.21
N PRO A 22 45.48 -34.52 7.41
CA PRO A 22 45.73 -34.60 5.96
C PRO A 22 44.89 -35.73 5.29
N ALA A 23 45.21 -36.11 4.05
CA ALA A 23 44.55 -37.19 3.28
C ALA A 23 45.23 -38.56 3.44
N ASP A 24 44.58 -39.64 2.98
CA ASP A 24 45.25 -40.58 2.06
C ASP A 24 44.30 -41.44 1.18
N SER A 25 44.95 -42.17 0.27
CA SER A 25 44.58 -42.93 -0.94
C SER A 25 43.46 -44.00 -0.99
N ASP A 26 42.83 -44.06 -2.18
CA ASP A 26 42.62 -45.22 -3.08
C ASP A 26 41.51 -46.31 -2.98
N VAL A 27 41.42 -47.02 -4.12
CA VAL A 27 40.73 -48.29 -4.46
C VAL A 27 39.24 -48.19 -4.87
N SER A 28 38.87 -48.97 -5.90
CA SER A 28 37.55 -48.98 -6.56
C SER A 28 36.91 -50.41 -6.54
N PRO A 29 35.90 -50.82 -7.36
CA PRO A 29 34.86 -51.78 -6.92
C PRO A 29 35.09 -53.21 -7.48
N PRO A 30 34.09 -54.13 -7.47
CA PRO A 30 33.11 -54.15 -8.59
C PRO A 30 31.70 -54.76 -8.31
N GLN A 31 30.82 -54.71 -9.33
CA GLN A 31 29.83 -55.74 -9.76
C GLN A 31 28.66 -56.17 -8.80
N SER A 32 27.46 -56.60 -9.24
CA SER A 32 26.74 -56.52 -10.55
C SER A 32 25.33 -57.16 -10.46
N GLU A 33 24.51 -57.00 -11.51
CA GLU A 33 23.33 -57.85 -11.90
C GLU A 33 22.00 -57.74 -11.10
N ARG A 34 20.79 -58.01 -11.67
CA ARG A 34 20.20 -57.64 -12.99
C ARG A 34 18.66 -57.94 -13.06
N PHE A 35 17.94 -57.12 -13.84
CA PHE A 35 16.69 -57.36 -14.61
C PHE A 35 15.36 -57.95 -14.04
N SER A 36 14.29 -57.12 -14.12
CA SER A 36 13.05 -57.31 -14.95
C SER A 36 11.76 -58.04 -14.50
N ASP A 37 10.71 -57.22 -14.30
CA ASP A 37 9.46 -57.08 -15.12
C ASP A 37 8.17 -57.95 -15.02
N ALA A 38 7.05 -57.21 -14.85
CA ALA A 38 5.75 -57.25 -15.60
C ALA A 38 4.57 -58.25 -15.35
N ALA A 39 3.66 -57.88 -14.41
CA ALA A 39 2.30 -57.30 -14.64
C ALA A 39 1.04 -58.07 -15.19
N LEU A 40 -0.15 -57.56 -14.76
CA LEU A 40 -1.50 -57.43 -15.43
C LEU A 40 -2.77 -58.25 -15.01
N LEU A 41 -3.72 -57.56 -14.33
CA LEU A 41 -5.19 -57.43 -14.59
C LEU A 41 -6.20 -58.63 -14.27
N PRO A 42 -7.57 -58.53 -14.43
CA PRO A 42 -8.49 -58.05 -13.35
C PRO A 42 -9.85 -58.87 -13.14
N PRO A 43 -11.13 -58.36 -12.95
CA PRO A 43 -12.24 -59.01 -12.16
C PRO A 43 -13.48 -59.40 -13.06
N PRO A 44 -14.82 -59.40 -12.71
CA PRO A 44 -15.68 -59.20 -11.49
C PRO A 44 -16.76 -60.36 -11.33
N PRO A 45 -18.11 -60.26 -11.05
CA PRO A 45 -19.06 -59.27 -10.42
C PRO A 45 -20.23 -59.85 -9.51
N GLU A 46 -21.29 -59.04 -9.21
CA GLU A 46 -22.74 -59.37 -8.93
C GLU A 46 -23.22 -60.08 -7.61
N GLN A 47 -24.48 -60.03 -7.11
CA GLN A 47 -25.80 -59.42 -7.53
C GLN A 47 -26.78 -59.08 -6.34
N TRP A 48 -28.05 -58.66 -6.61
CA TRP A 48 -29.10 -58.14 -5.66
C TRP A 48 -30.22 -59.15 -5.23
N SER A 49 -31.04 -58.80 -4.22
CA SER A 49 -32.54 -58.94 -4.22
C SER A 49 -33.25 -58.42 -2.92
N ALA A 50 -34.60 -58.23 -2.93
CA ALA A 50 -35.39 -57.67 -1.81
C ALA A 50 -36.92 -58.00 -1.84
N THR A 51 -37.62 -57.88 -0.69
CA THR A 51 -39.12 -57.86 -0.50
C THR A 51 -39.45 -57.30 0.91
N ALA A 52 -40.33 -56.30 1.08
CA ALA A 52 -41.80 -56.35 1.31
C ALA A 52 -42.22 -56.81 2.75
N SER A 53 -43.33 -56.39 3.40
CA SER A 53 -44.52 -55.61 2.98
C SER A 53 -45.17 -54.77 4.14
N ARG A 54 -46.52 -54.69 4.22
CA ARG A 54 -47.42 -53.99 5.19
C ARG A 54 -48.60 -54.93 5.58
N PRO A 55 -49.62 -54.63 6.46
CA PRO A 55 -50.16 -53.31 6.88
C PRO A 55 -50.71 -53.16 8.35
N TRP A 56 -51.45 -52.05 8.55
CA TRP A 56 -52.49 -51.73 9.55
C TRP A 56 -52.15 -51.00 10.88
N SER A 57 -53.12 -50.17 11.28
CA SER A 57 -53.25 -49.23 12.41
C SER A 57 -54.77 -49.03 12.66
N PRO A 58 -55.28 -48.37 13.72
CA PRO A 58 -54.58 -47.69 14.82
C PRO A 58 -55.10 -48.03 16.25
N ALA A 59 -54.31 -47.68 17.28
CA ALA A 59 -54.84 -47.49 18.64
C ALA A 59 -53.99 -46.46 19.42
N LEU A 60 -54.64 -45.50 20.07
CA LEU A 60 -53.98 -44.49 20.91
C LEU A 60 -53.78 -45.02 22.34
N ARG A 61 -52.53 -45.10 22.82
CA ARG A 61 -52.21 -45.11 24.26
C ARG A 61 -50.94 -44.31 24.54
N LEU A 62 -50.95 -43.54 25.63
CA LEU A 62 -49.79 -42.79 26.11
C LEU A 62 -48.75 -43.76 26.68
N SER A 63 -47.50 -43.65 26.25
CA SER A 63 -46.35 -44.30 26.90
C SER A 63 -45.33 -43.26 27.36
N ARG A 64 -45.16 -43.11 28.67
CA ARG A 64 -44.03 -42.38 29.26
C ARG A 64 -42.72 -43.12 28.93
N SER A 65 -41.90 -42.59 28.04
CA SER A 65 -40.53 -43.06 27.82
C SER A 65 -39.53 -41.97 28.19
N LEU A 66 -38.86 -42.11 29.35
CA LEU A 66 -37.82 -41.18 29.80
C LEU A 66 -36.49 -41.45 29.04
N SER A 67 -36.43 -41.06 27.77
CA SER A 67 -35.19 -41.10 26.98
C SER A 67 -34.20 -40.06 27.52
N ARG A 68 -33.34 -40.47 28.46
CA ARG A 68 -32.43 -39.62 29.24
C ARG A 68 -31.23 -39.13 28.39
N SER A 69 -31.51 -38.27 27.41
CA SER A 69 -30.51 -37.67 26.53
C SER A 69 -29.40 -36.98 27.33
N SER A 70 -28.15 -37.39 27.09
CA SER A 70 -26.96 -36.80 27.71
C SER A 70 -26.67 -35.46 27.07
N LYS A 71 -27.11 -34.36 27.71
CA LYS A 71 -26.75 -33.00 27.28
C LYS A 71 -25.23 -32.87 27.22
N LYS A 72 -24.67 -32.51 26.06
CA LYS A 72 -23.24 -32.18 25.89
C LYS A 72 -23.02 -30.68 26.09
N CYS A 73 -21.89 -30.29 26.69
CA CYS A 73 -21.51 -28.89 26.80
C CYS A 73 -21.00 -28.40 25.43
N THR A 74 -21.60 -27.36 24.84
CA THR A 74 -21.23 -26.92 23.49
C THR A 74 -19.85 -26.26 23.37
N ILE A 75 -19.19 -25.94 24.49
CA ILE A 75 -17.86 -25.30 24.52
C ILE A 75 -16.73 -26.34 24.50
N CYS A 76 -16.92 -27.50 25.14
CA CYS A 76 -15.90 -28.57 25.25
C CYS A 76 -16.36 -29.94 24.73
N LEU A 77 -17.58 -30.02 24.20
CA LEU A 77 -18.26 -31.20 23.62
C LEU A 77 -18.43 -32.42 24.55
N ALA A 78 -17.92 -32.38 25.78
CA ALA A 78 -18.05 -33.42 26.80
C ALA A 78 -19.47 -33.51 27.40
N SER A 79 -19.81 -34.65 28.01
CA SER A 79 -21.15 -34.92 28.59
C SER A 79 -21.36 -34.23 29.94
N MET A 80 -22.45 -33.48 30.09
CA MET A 80 -22.83 -32.81 31.33
C MET A 80 -23.65 -33.72 32.25
N LYS A 81 -23.02 -34.78 32.79
CA LYS A 81 -23.66 -35.65 33.80
C LYS A 81 -23.53 -35.03 35.18
N ARG A 82 -24.64 -34.96 35.94
CA ARG A 82 -24.60 -34.66 37.37
C ARG A 82 -23.94 -35.83 38.12
N GLY A 83 -22.73 -35.62 38.63
CA GLY A 83 -21.97 -36.60 39.41
C GLY A 83 -20.46 -36.61 39.14
N GLU A 84 -20.02 -36.23 37.94
CA GLU A 84 -18.61 -36.32 37.50
C GLU A 84 -17.75 -35.12 37.98
N GLY A 85 -17.98 -34.63 39.21
CA GLY A 85 -17.21 -33.55 39.87
C GLY A 85 -17.32 -32.14 39.26
N GLN A 86 -17.76 -32.00 38.02
CA GLN A 86 -17.83 -30.71 37.33
C GLN A 86 -19.14 -29.96 37.62
N ALA A 87 -19.03 -28.74 38.13
CA ALA A 87 -20.18 -27.85 38.32
C ALA A 87 -20.81 -27.46 36.96
N ILE A 88 -22.15 -27.46 36.89
CA ILE A 88 -22.91 -27.13 35.68
C ILE A 88 -23.61 -25.79 35.89
N PHE A 89 -23.21 -24.77 35.11
CA PHE A 89 -23.96 -23.53 35.00
C PHE A 89 -25.15 -23.73 34.05
N THR A 90 -26.31 -23.14 34.36
CA THR A 90 -27.42 -23.02 33.40
C THR A 90 -27.83 -21.55 33.35
N ALA A 91 -27.74 -20.98 32.15
CA ALA A 91 -27.99 -19.57 31.91
C ALA A 91 -29.47 -19.20 31.94
N GLU A 92 -29.79 -17.91 32.05
CA GLU A 92 -31.15 -17.35 31.95
C GLU A 92 -31.92 -17.89 30.73
N CYS A 93 -31.22 -18.09 29.61
CA CYS A 93 -31.74 -18.66 28.36
C CYS A 93 -31.82 -20.20 28.34
N SER A 94 -31.86 -20.88 29.50
CA SER A 94 -31.99 -22.34 29.67
C SER A 94 -30.89 -23.23 29.06
N HIS A 95 -29.81 -22.63 28.53
CA HIS A 95 -28.65 -23.35 28.02
C HIS A 95 -27.69 -23.73 29.17
N SER A 96 -27.24 -24.98 29.20
CA SER A 96 -26.34 -25.51 30.23
C SER A 96 -24.91 -25.65 29.72
N PHE A 97 -23.93 -25.36 30.58
CA PHE A 97 -22.49 -25.44 30.31
C PHE A 97 -21.74 -25.95 31.54
N HIS A 98 -20.53 -26.48 31.38
CA HIS A 98 -19.61 -26.63 32.51
C HIS A 98 -19.18 -25.24 33.01
N PHE A 99 -19.19 -25.05 34.33
CA PHE A 99 -18.94 -23.76 34.98
C PHE A 99 -17.58 -23.16 34.58
N HIS A 100 -16.52 -23.98 34.58
CA HIS A 100 -15.19 -23.57 34.11
C HIS A 100 -15.20 -23.04 32.67
N CYS A 101 -15.84 -23.77 31.74
CA CYS A 101 -15.89 -23.40 30.33
C CYS A 101 -16.54 -22.04 30.10
N ILE A 102 -17.57 -21.69 30.88
CA ILE A 102 -18.26 -20.41 30.74
C ILE A 102 -17.66 -19.28 31.59
N ALA A 103 -17.11 -19.58 32.77
CA ALA A 103 -16.33 -18.62 33.55
C ALA A 103 -15.11 -18.11 32.76
N SER A 104 -14.44 -18.99 31.99
CA SER A 104 -13.40 -18.58 31.05
C SER A 104 -13.92 -17.64 29.96
N ASN A 105 -15.02 -17.97 29.28
CA ASN A 105 -15.61 -17.10 28.25
C ASN A 105 -16.00 -15.72 28.81
N VAL A 106 -16.57 -15.68 30.03
CA VAL A 106 -16.89 -14.45 30.77
C VAL A 106 -15.65 -13.62 31.10
N LYS A 107 -14.55 -14.26 31.51
CA LYS A 107 -13.28 -13.58 31.84
C LYS A 107 -12.68 -12.81 30.65
N HIS A 108 -13.00 -13.23 29.43
CA HIS A 108 -12.63 -12.55 28.18
C HIS A 108 -13.67 -11.50 27.73
N GLY A 109 -14.58 -11.08 28.61
CA GLY A 109 -15.55 -10.00 28.37
C GLY A 109 -16.90 -10.44 27.78
N ASN A 110 -17.03 -11.69 27.32
CA ASN A 110 -18.21 -12.16 26.59
C ASN A 110 -19.42 -12.41 27.51
N ARG A 111 -20.27 -11.39 27.71
CA ARG A 111 -21.54 -11.49 28.46
C ARG A 111 -22.73 -12.01 27.65
N ILE A 112 -22.49 -12.83 26.62
CA ILE A 112 -23.50 -13.39 25.72
C ILE A 112 -23.46 -14.91 25.70
N CYS A 113 -24.64 -15.54 25.59
CA CYS A 113 -24.76 -16.99 25.44
C CYS A 113 -24.11 -17.48 24.14
N PRO A 114 -23.13 -18.42 24.19
CA PRO A 114 -22.50 -18.96 22.98
C PRO A 114 -23.47 -19.66 22.00
N VAL A 115 -24.62 -20.15 22.48
CA VAL A 115 -25.58 -20.92 21.66
C VAL A 115 -26.68 -20.04 21.07
N CYS A 116 -27.23 -19.10 21.84
CA CYS A 116 -28.41 -18.32 21.42
C CYS A 116 -28.20 -16.79 21.49
N ARG A 117 -26.97 -16.32 21.73
CA ARG A 117 -26.55 -14.89 21.78
C ARG A 117 -27.30 -13.98 22.77
N ALA A 118 -28.17 -14.52 23.61
CA ALA A 118 -28.85 -13.77 24.67
C ALA A 118 -27.83 -13.14 25.63
N ILE A 119 -27.99 -11.84 25.92
CA ILE A 119 -27.16 -11.07 26.86
C ILE A 119 -27.54 -11.46 28.28
N TRP A 120 -26.54 -11.72 29.14
CA TRP A 120 -26.75 -12.09 30.54
C TRP A 120 -26.68 -10.89 31.46
N LYS A 121 -27.67 -10.77 32.35
CA LYS A 121 -27.81 -9.66 33.30
C LYS A 121 -27.09 -9.97 34.60
N GLN A 122 -27.05 -11.25 34.99
CA GLN A 122 -26.21 -11.74 36.07
C GLN A 122 -25.18 -12.72 35.51
N VAL A 123 -23.95 -12.64 36.01
CA VAL A 123 -22.81 -13.40 35.52
C VAL A 123 -22.04 -13.96 36.72
N PRO A 124 -21.60 -15.23 36.73
CA PRO A 124 -20.90 -15.79 37.89
C PRO A 124 -19.52 -15.13 38.09
N LEU A 125 -19.44 -14.24 39.07
CA LEU A 125 -18.17 -13.75 39.61
C LEU A 125 -17.72 -14.69 40.73
N GLN A 126 -16.46 -15.12 40.67
CA GLN A 126 -15.86 -15.97 41.69
C GLN A 126 -15.41 -15.08 42.86
N GLY A 127 -15.98 -15.29 44.05
CA GLY A 127 -15.73 -14.45 45.21
C GLY A 127 -14.29 -14.55 45.72
N SER A 128 -13.65 -13.40 45.91
CA SER A 128 -12.36 -13.27 46.61
C SER A 128 -12.58 -13.05 48.11
N THR A 129 -11.94 -13.86 48.94
CA THR A 129 -12.03 -13.77 50.40
C THR A 129 -11.09 -12.72 50.99
N GLY A 130 -11.60 -11.90 51.93
CA GLY A 130 -10.80 -11.26 52.98
C GLY A 130 -10.43 -9.78 52.77
N LEU A 131 -11.11 -8.91 53.53
CA LEU A 131 -10.58 -7.82 54.39
C LEU A 131 -11.67 -6.74 54.60
N ASP A 132 -11.67 -6.12 55.78
CA ASP A 132 -12.81 -5.35 56.31
C ASP A 132 -12.89 -3.87 55.83
N PRO A 133 -14.10 -3.25 55.85
CA PRO A 133 -14.32 -1.87 55.39
C PRO A 133 -14.37 -0.81 56.52
N PRO A 134 -14.01 0.45 56.24
CA PRO A 134 -14.44 1.61 57.02
C PRO A 134 -15.83 2.14 56.57
N PRO A 135 -16.58 2.87 57.43
CA PRO A 135 -17.99 3.20 57.20
C PRO A 135 -18.28 4.60 56.61
N VAL A 136 -19.59 4.89 56.48
CA VAL A 136 -20.30 6.15 56.15
C VAL A 136 -20.28 6.58 54.66
N MET A 137 -21.32 7.20 54.09
CA MET A 137 -22.69 7.52 54.55
C MET A 137 -23.75 6.98 53.56
N ALA A 138 -25.01 6.87 53.99
CA ALA A 138 -26.16 6.61 53.12
C ALA A 138 -26.93 7.90 52.79
N VAL A 139 -27.32 8.09 51.52
CA VAL A 139 -28.31 9.10 51.11
C VAL A 139 -29.37 8.44 50.23
N LEU A 140 -30.58 8.31 50.78
CA LEU A 140 -31.76 7.91 50.01
C LEU A 140 -32.28 9.10 49.21
N ARG A 141 -32.39 8.96 47.88
CA ARG A 141 -33.37 9.71 47.08
C ARG A 141 -34.16 8.75 46.20
N GLN A 142 -35.47 8.87 46.29
CA GLN A 142 -36.44 8.02 45.61
C GLN A 142 -36.59 8.46 44.14
N PHE A 143 -36.84 7.50 43.26
CA PHE A 143 -37.37 7.76 41.92
C PHE A 143 -38.77 7.14 41.80
N PRO A 144 -39.72 7.79 41.10
CA PRO A 144 -41.11 7.32 40.96
C PRO A 144 -41.22 6.04 40.10
N PRO A 145 -42.35 5.30 40.20
CA PRO A 145 -42.47 3.97 39.62
C PRO A 145 -42.57 3.96 38.08
N ARG A 146 -42.19 2.82 37.50
CA ARG A 146 -42.38 2.51 36.07
C ARG A 146 -43.86 2.65 35.66
N GLN A 147 -44.12 3.30 34.53
CA GLN A 147 -45.20 2.90 33.65
C GLN A 147 -44.68 1.94 32.57
N ASN A 148 -45.56 1.03 32.14
CA ASN A 148 -45.23 -0.06 31.23
C ASN A 148 -45.83 0.23 29.84
N SER A 149 -45.01 0.17 28.79
CA SER A 149 -45.47 0.38 27.42
C SER A 149 -44.71 -0.52 26.45
N ASN A 150 -45.42 -1.47 25.83
CA ASN A 150 -44.86 -2.31 24.77
C ASN A 150 -44.44 -1.46 23.58
N ARG A 151 -43.16 -1.54 23.20
CA ARG A 151 -42.73 -1.31 21.82
C ARG A 151 -41.87 -2.47 21.38
N HIS A 152 -42.26 -3.10 20.26
CA HIS A 152 -41.36 -3.98 19.54
C HIS A 152 -40.12 -3.18 19.11
N ILE A 153 -38.93 -3.76 19.30
CA ILE A 153 -37.71 -3.24 18.69
C ILE A 153 -37.56 -3.96 17.34
N PRO A 154 -37.84 -3.31 16.20
CA PRO A 154 -37.48 -3.89 14.90
C PRO A 154 -35.96 -3.90 14.80
N ASN A 155 -35.37 -5.08 14.62
CA ASN A 155 -33.92 -5.25 14.58
C ASN A 155 -33.36 -4.90 13.19
N ALA A 156 -33.52 -3.64 12.81
CA ALA A 156 -32.93 -3.03 11.61
C ALA A 156 -31.85 -2.04 12.04
N MET A 157 -30.68 -2.08 11.40
CA MET A 157 -29.71 -0.99 11.58
C MET A 157 -30.31 0.27 10.94
N LEU A 158 -30.59 1.26 11.79
CA LEU A 158 -31.12 2.55 11.33
C LEU A 158 -30.13 3.18 10.34
N PRO A 159 -30.61 3.81 9.26
CA PRO A 159 -29.78 4.73 8.50
C PRO A 159 -29.23 5.79 9.45
N ILE A 160 -27.91 5.96 9.46
CA ILE A 160 -27.36 7.25 9.88
C ILE A 160 -27.84 8.23 8.80
N ASN A 161 -28.65 9.21 9.19
CA ASN A 161 -29.00 10.32 8.31
C ASN A 161 -27.73 11.16 8.10
N GLU A 162 -26.91 10.75 7.13
CA GLU A 162 -25.77 11.53 6.67
C GLU A 162 -26.26 12.91 6.20
N PRO A 163 -25.61 14.01 6.61
CA PRO A 163 -25.98 15.33 6.12
C PRO A 163 -25.68 15.43 4.61
N PRO A 164 -26.46 16.24 3.85
CA PRO A 164 -26.25 16.41 2.41
C PRO A 164 -24.95 17.16 2.06
N VAL A 165 -24.31 17.76 3.06
CA VAL A 165 -23.03 18.47 3.01
C VAL A 165 -22.20 18.03 4.21
N PHE A 166 -20.94 17.66 4.00
CA PHE A 166 -19.97 17.20 5.01
C PHE A 166 -19.13 18.36 5.59
N ASN A 167 -19.79 19.46 5.94
CA ASN A 167 -19.20 20.67 6.51
C ASN A 167 -19.26 20.70 8.06
N ASP A 168 -19.31 19.53 8.68
CA ASP A 168 -19.29 19.28 10.13
C ASP A 168 -17.87 19.06 10.68
N ASP A 169 -16.85 19.51 9.95
CA ASP A 169 -15.43 19.40 10.29
C ASP A 169 -14.99 20.36 11.40
N GLU A 170 -14.02 19.97 12.21
CA GLU A 170 -13.52 20.80 13.32
C GLU A 170 -12.67 21.99 12.81
N ALA A 171 -12.90 23.17 13.40
CA ALA A 171 -12.14 24.37 13.11
C ALA A 171 -10.64 24.20 13.43
N LEU A 172 -9.75 24.70 12.58
CA LEU A 172 -8.31 24.63 12.80
C LEU A 172 -7.85 25.75 13.74
N ASP A 173 -6.97 25.42 14.68
CA ASP A 173 -6.49 26.35 15.70
C ASP A 173 -5.44 27.29 15.07
N ILE A 174 -5.88 28.42 14.51
CA ILE A 174 -5.00 29.44 13.93
C ILE A 174 -4.18 30.07 15.04
N LYS A 175 -2.99 29.52 15.28
CA LYS A 175 -1.94 30.18 16.07
C LYS A 175 -1.38 31.36 15.29
N THR A 176 -2.02 32.52 15.43
CA THR A 176 -1.36 33.80 15.18
C THR A 176 -0.09 33.87 16.04
N PRO A 177 1.10 34.19 15.48
CA PRO A 177 2.28 34.41 16.29
C PRO A 177 2.05 35.62 17.20
N ASP A 178 2.34 35.48 18.50
CA ASP A 178 2.00 36.49 19.51
C ASP A 178 2.69 37.82 19.26
N GLY A 179 1.90 38.90 19.21
CA GLY A 179 2.34 40.24 18.90
C GLY A 179 3.18 40.87 20.02
N THR A 180 4.46 40.50 20.10
CA THR A 180 5.40 41.07 21.07
C THR A 180 6.18 42.22 20.44
N SER A 181 5.87 43.45 20.85
CA SER A 181 6.43 44.68 20.29
C SER A 181 7.96 44.80 20.50
N GLY A 182 8.74 44.54 19.44
CA GLY A 182 10.19 44.77 19.40
C GLY A 182 10.56 45.77 18.30
N SER A 183 11.40 46.76 18.63
CA SER A 183 11.68 47.91 17.76
C SER A 183 12.43 47.56 16.47
N SER A 184 11.94 48.06 15.34
CA SER A 184 12.56 47.91 14.01
C SER A 184 13.88 48.68 13.89
N SER A 185 15.02 48.01 14.11
CA SER A 185 16.37 48.53 13.82
C SER A 185 16.83 48.11 12.42
N ASN A 186 16.60 48.99 11.44
CA ASN A 186 16.86 48.71 10.04
C ASN A 186 18.36 48.52 9.75
N SER A 187 18.80 47.30 9.43
CA SER A 187 20.22 46.97 9.20
C SER A 187 20.39 46.01 8.00
N ASN A 188 20.42 46.58 6.80
CA ASN A 188 20.87 45.87 5.60
C ASN A 188 22.31 45.39 5.80
N SER A 189 22.48 44.08 5.96
CA SER A 189 23.78 43.42 5.80
C SER A 189 23.63 42.21 4.88
N ASN A 190 24.20 42.32 3.67
CA ASN A 190 24.37 41.17 2.80
C ASN A 190 25.31 40.18 3.48
N ARG A 191 24.75 39.09 4.04
CA ARG A 191 25.50 37.92 4.47
C ARG A 191 25.27 36.79 3.48
N SER A 192 26.09 36.80 2.45
CA SER A 192 26.38 35.59 1.65
C SER A 192 27.17 34.62 2.53
N ASP A 193 26.48 33.68 3.18
CA ASP A 193 27.12 32.56 3.87
C ASP A 193 26.24 31.29 3.77
N GLY A 194 26.87 30.13 3.89
CA GLY A 194 26.30 28.85 3.43
C GLY A 194 25.25 28.23 4.36
N SER A 195 23.97 28.29 3.97
CA SER A 195 22.91 27.48 4.58
C SER A 195 21.82 27.09 3.56
N SER A 196 22.04 26.00 2.83
CA SER A 196 21.04 25.37 1.94
C SER A 196 19.97 24.56 2.70
N PHE A 197 20.10 24.44 4.03
CA PHE A 197 19.15 23.74 4.89
C PHE A 197 17.73 24.33 4.74
N GLY A 198 16.77 23.47 4.36
CA GLY A 198 15.34 23.82 4.25
C GLY A 198 14.84 24.22 2.86
N ARG A 199 15.64 24.05 1.79
CA ARG A 199 15.16 24.26 0.40
C ARG A 199 15.36 23.02 -0.48
N VAL A 200 14.58 22.94 -1.56
CA VAL A 200 14.80 21.95 -2.62
C VAL A 200 16.18 22.14 -3.24
N LEU A 201 16.96 21.07 -3.31
CA LEU A 201 18.17 21.00 -4.13
C LEU A 201 17.77 20.84 -5.59
N LEU A 202 18.34 21.66 -6.47
CA LEU A 202 18.14 21.63 -7.93
C LEU A 202 19.51 21.48 -8.59
N GLU A 203 19.73 20.35 -9.26
CA GLU A 203 20.96 20.00 -9.96
C GLU A 203 20.67 19.63 -11.42
N THR A 204 21.69 19.75 -12.28
CA THR A 204 21.54 19.47 -13.71
C THR A 204 22.77 18.77 -14.27
N TYR A 205 22.56 17.65 -14.95
CA TYR A 205 23.62 16.81 -15.52
C TYR A 205 23.48 16.74 -17.04
N THR A 206 24.57 16.89 -17.78
CA THR A 206 24.60 16.74 -19.24
C THR A 206 25.01 15.32 -19.63
N ASP A 207 24.44 14.79 -20.72
CA ASP A 207 24.72 13.42 -21.20
C ASP A 207 26.23 13.18 -21.39
N VAL A 208 26.91 14.18 -21.95
CA VAL A 208 28.37 14.29 -22.05
C VAL A 208 28.81 15.74 -21.80
N PRO A 209 30.03 15.99 -21.29
CA PRO A 209 30.49 17.35 -20.99
C PRO A 209 30.85 18.17 -22.25
N ALA A 210 31.16 17.53 -23.38
CA ALA A 210 31.59 18.20 -24.60
C ALA A 210 30.92 17.66 -25.87
N VAL A 211 30.68 18.54 -26.84
CA VAL A 211 30.15 18.21 -28.18
C VAL A 211 30.93 18.99 -29.24
N PRO A 212 31.48 18.38 -30.31
CA PRO A 212 32.27 19.08 -31.32
C PRO A 212 31.55 20.29 -31.91
N ARG A 213 32.22 21.45 -31.99
CA ARG A 213 31.61 22.71 -32.46
C ARG A 213 30.98 22.64 -33.86
N PHE A 214 31.54 21.80 -34.72
CA PHE A 214 31.08 21.62 -36.10
C PHE A 214 29.96 20.58 -36.25
N SER A 215 29.62 19.86 -35.16
CA SER A 215 28.55 18.87 -35.14
C SER A 215 27.23 19.46 -34.63
N THR A 216 26.14 18.94 -35.19
CA THR A 216 24.79 19.07 -34.64
C THR A 216 24.43 17.77 -33.91
N VAL A 217 23.78 17.87 -32.76
CA VAL A 217 23.17 16.74 -32.04
C VAL A 217 21.72 17.12 -31.76
N ASP A 218 20.76 16.43 -32.39
CA ASP A 218 19.36 16.88 -32.38
C ASP A 218 18.60 16.55 -31.09
N ASP A 219 18.94 15.46 -30.40
CA ASP A 219 18.28 14.98 -29.19
C ASP A 219 19.29 14.80 -28.03
N PHE A 220 20.12 15.83 -27.80
CA PHE A 220 21.07 15.88 -26.69
C PHE A 220 20.33 15.87 -25.35
N THR A 221 20.74 15.00 -24.41
CA THR A 221 20.03 14.81 -23.14
C THR A 221 20.60 15.70 -22.02
N VAL A 222 19.72 16.33 -21.25
CA VAL A 222 20.03 16.97 -19.97
C VAL A 222 19.10 16.37 -18.92
N LEU A 223 19.67 15.87 -17.83
CA LEU A 223 18.91 15.49 -16.63
C LEU A 223 18.73 16.72 -15.74
N ILE A 224 17.51 16.93 -15.26
CA ILE A 224 17.18 17.79 -14.12
C ILE A 224 16.96 16.86 -12.93
N HIS A 225 17.78 17.01 -11.89
CA HIS A 225 17.64 16.33 -10.61
C HIS A 225 17.10 17.30 -9.56
N LEU A 226 16.13 16.84 -8.78
CA LEU A 226 15.52 17.58 -7.68
C LEU A 226 15.57 16.70 -6.43
N LYS A 227 15.92 17.28 -5.29
CA LYS A 227 15.80 16.62 -3.99
C LYS A 227 15.13 17.51 -2.95
N ALA A 228 14.08 17.03 -2.33
CA ALA A 228 13.41 17.72 -1.24
C ALA A 228 14.31 17.85 0.01
N PRO A 229 14.15 18.90 0.83
CA PRO A 229 14.90 19.04 2.07
C PRO A 229 14.53 17.96 3.10
N VAL A 230 15.37 17.82 4.13
CA VAL A 230 15.06 17.02 5.33
C VAL A 230 13.84 17.58 6.06
N SER A 231 13.06 16.70 6.71
CA SER A 231 11.96 17.15 7.57
C SER A 231 12.50 17.83 8.83
N THR A 232 11.89 18.94 9.24
CA THR A 232 12.13 19.51 10.57
C THR A 232 11.34 18.73 11.64
N SER A 233 11.58 19.02 12.91
CA SER A 233 10.82 18.44 14.04
C SER A 233 9.34 18.84 14.07
N ALA A 234 8.94 19.85 13.30
CA ALA A 234 7.54 20.21 13.05
C ALA A 234 7.20 19.90 11.58
N ARG A 235 6.16 19.09 11.38
CA ARG A 235 5.64 18.70 10.06
C ARG A 235 4.27 19.29 9.79
N ALA A 236 3.89 19.34 8.51
CA ALA A 236 2.57 19.78 8.10
C ALA A 236 1.48 18.83 8.63
N PRO A 237 0.32 19.35 9.05
CA PRO A 237 -0.85 18.54 9.34
C PRO A 237 -1.52 18.06 8.04
N VAL A 238 -2.19 16.91 8.11
CA VAL A 238 -2.79 16.22 6.95
C VAL A 238 -4.29 16.06 7.12
N ASP A 239 -5.06 16.34 6.07
CA ASP A 239 -6.44 15.86 5.90
C ASP A 239 -6.43 14.53 5.15
N LEU A 240 -6.68 13.42 5.86
CA LEU A 240 -6.70 12.07 5.30
C LEU A 240 -8.13 11.54 5.22
N VAL A 241 -8.57 11.12 4.04
CA VAL A 241 -9.81 10.34 3.86
C VAL A 241 -9.42 8.91 3.52
N THR A 242 -9.96 7.95 4.25
CA THR A 242 -9.81 6.52 3.95
C THR A 242 -11.09 5.96 3.36
N VAL A 243 -10.98 5.25 2.24
CA VAL A 243 -12.09 4.64 1.51
C VAL A 243 -11.87 3.13 1.54
N LEU A 244 -12.59 2.48 2.43
CA LEU A 244 -12.32 1.11 2.88
C LEU A 244 -13.40 0.15 2.40
N ASP A 245 -12.99 -0.84 1.61
CA ASP A 245 -13.87 -1.91 1.15
C ASP A 245 -14.30 -2.81 2.32
N ILE A 246 -15.61 -3.05 2.42
CA ILE A 246 -16.25 -3.98 3.34
C ILE A 246 -17.27 -4.87 2.62
N SER A 247 -17.04 -5.17 1.36
CA SER A 247 -17.74 -6.20 0.59
C SER A 247 -17.60 -7.60 1.21
N GLY A 248 -18.31 -8.59 0.64
CA GLY A 248 -18.29 -9.97 1.13
C GLY A 248 -16.94 -10.67 1.01
N SER A 249 -16.10 -10.31 0.05
CA SER A 249 -14.76 -10.88 -0.17
C SER A 249 -13.78 -10.55 0.96
N MET A 250 -13.90 -9.34 1.54
CA MET A 250 -13.13 -8.88 2.70
C MET A 250 -13.42 -9.65 4.01
N ALA A 251 -14.32 -10.63 4.02
CA ALA A 251 -14.66 -11.37 5.24
C ALA A 251 -13.47 -12.17 5.82
N GLY A 252 -13.49 -12.39 7.14
CA GLY A 252 -12.45 -13.16 7.83
C GLY A 252 -11.16 -12.36 8.04
N THR A 253 -10.02 -12.95 7.63
CA THR A 253 -8.69 -12.40 7.92
C THR A 253 -8.45 -11.07 7.22
N LYS A 254 -8.85 -10.93 5.95
CA LYS A 254 -8.74 -9.70 5.14
C LYS A 254 -9.20 -8.43 5.91
N LEU A 255 -10.45 -8.39 6.38
CA LEU A 255 -10.97 -7.27 7.19
C LEU A 255 -10.29 -7.14 8.56
N SER A 256 -9.85 -8.23 9.18
CA SER A 256 -9.13 -8.15 10.47
C SER A 256 -7.77 -7.43 10.33
N LEU A 257 -7.11 -7.62 9.19
CA LEU A 257 -5.84 -7.00 8.85
C LEU A 257 -6.02 -5.55 8.41
N LEU A 258 -7.07 -5.24 7.63
CA LEU A 258 -7.49 -3.87 7.34
C LEU A 258 -7.71 -3.07 8.63
N LYS A 259 -8.44 -3.62 9.60
CA LYS A 259 -8.66 -2.98 10.92
C LYS A 259 -7.34 -2.72 11.66
N ARG A 260 -6.41 -3.66 11.59
CA ARG A 260 -5.08 -3.56 12.21
C ARG A 260 -4.21 -2.50 11.53
N ALA A 261 -4.14 -2.47 10.19
CA ALA A 261 -3.43 -1.46 9.41
C ALA A 261 -4.00 -0.05 9.66
N MET A 262 -5.33 0.08 9.65
CA MET A 262 -6.00 1.31 10.04
C MET A 262 -5.73 1.72 11.50
N GLY A 263 -5.60 0.75 12.41
CA GLY A 263 -5.18 1.02 13.79
C GLY A 263 -3.78 1.61 13.88
N PHE A 264 -2.83 1.09 13.10
CA PHE A 264 -1.47 1.65 12.98
C PHE A 264 -1.48 3.08 12.40
N VAL A 265 -2.29 3.34 11.36
CA VAL A 265 -2.48 4.69 10.81
C VAL A 265 -3.00 5.65 11.88
N ILE A 266 -4.13 5.33 12.52
CA ILE A 266 -4.77 6.20 13.53
C ILE A 266 -3.82 6.51 14.70
N GLN A 267 -2.96 5.56 15.09
CA GLN A 267 -1.99 5.77 16.15
C GLN A 267 -0.85 6.73 15.74
N ASN A 268 -0.36 6.67 14.50
CA ASN A 268 0.75 7.51 14.00
C ASN A 268 0.32 8.90 13.49
N LEU A 269 -0.97 9.13 13.23
CA LEU A 269 -1.50 10.49 12.98
C LEU A 269 -1.28 11.39 14.21
N GLY A 270 -1.02 12.67 13.98
CA GLY A 270 -0.79 13.68 15.01
C GLY A 270 -2.08 14.41 15.41
N PRO A 271 -2.11 15.14 16.55
CA PRO A 271 -3.30 15.81 17.06
C PRO A 271 -3.83 16.95 16.17
N ALA A 272 -3.06 17.40 15.18
CA ALA A 272 -3.46 18.39 14.18
C ALA A 272 -3.89 17.76 12.83
N ASP A 273 -3.59 16.49 12.58
CA ASP A 273 -4.11 15.78 11.41
C ASP A 273 -5.61 15.52 11.60
N ARG A 274 -6.37 15.50 10.51
CA ARG A 274 -7.78 15.10 10.51
C ARG A 274 -7.97 13.82 9.70
N LEU A 275 -8.76 12.89 10.23
CA LEU A 275 -9.10 11.64 9.55
C LEU A 275 -10.62 11.59 9.32
N ALA A 276 -11.04 11.13 8.14
CA ALA A 276 -12.37 10.60 7.91
C ALA A 276 -12.31 9.14 7.41
N VAL A 277 -13.35 8.36 7.71
CA VAL A 277 -13.46 6.97 7.29
C VAL A 277 -14.75 6.77 6.49
N ILE A 278 -14.59 6.49 5.20
CA ILE A 278 -15.64 5.98 4.32
C ILE A 278 -15.53 4.47 4.30
N ALA A 279 -16.64 3.77 4.53
CA ALA A 279 -16.75 2.33 4.36
C ALA A 279 -17.71 2.05 3.21
N PHE A 280 -17.34 1.19 2.25
CA PHE A 280 -18.19 0.91 1.09
C PHE A 280 -18.33 -0.59 0.82
N SER A 281 -19.50 -0.97 0.30
CA SER A 281 -19.72 -2.26 -0.34
C SER A 281 -20.66 -2.05 -1.53
N SER A 282 -21.90 -2.55 -1.49
CA SER A 282 -22.94 -2.20 -2.48
C SER A 282 -23.30 -0.70 -2.46
N THR A 283 -23.12 -0.06 -1.30
CA THR A 283 -23.26 1.39 -1.09
C THR A 283 -22.11 1.91 -0.24
N ALA A 284 -21.77 3.18 -0.39
CA ALA A 284 -20.79 3.85 0.47
C ALA A 284 -21.46 4.56 1.66
N ARG A 285 -20.80 4.59 2.82
CA ARG A 285 -21.22 5.35 4.01
C ARG A 285 -20.05 6.04 4.70
N ARG A 286 -20.28 7.22 5.26
CA ARG A 286 -19.31 7.95 6.09
C ARG A 286 -19.39 7.41 7.52
N LEU A 287 -18.52 6.46 7.84
CA LEU A 287 -18.43 5.78 9.14
C LEU A 287 -17.90 6.72 10.23
N PHE A 288 -16.97 7.60 9.87
CA PHE A 288 -16.35 8.58 10.76
C PHE A 288 -16.21 9.92 10.02
N PRO A 289 -16.70 11.05 10.56
CA PRO A 289 -16.57 12.38 9.96
C PRO A 289 -15.12 12.89 10.05
N LEU A 290 -14.79 13.98 9.36
CA LEU A 290 -13.44 14.55 9.33
C LEU A 290 -13.12 15.27 10.66
N GLN A 291 -12.40 14.60 11.55
CA GLN A 291 -12.08 15.09 12.92
C GLN A 291 -10.58 14.99 13.24
N LYS A 292 -10.09 15.87 14.12
CA LYS A 292 -8.69 15.90 14.58
C LYS A 292 -8.33 14.64 15.34
N MET A 293 -7.16 14.08 15.06
CA MET A 293 -6.61 12.90 15.74
C MET A 293 -5.97 13.21 17.10
N SER A 294 -6.70 13.99 17.91
CA SER A 294 -6.56 14.06 19.37
C SER A 294 -6.74 12.67 20.00
N ASP A 295 -6.38 12.47 21.27
CA ASP A 295 -6.54 11.16 21.93
C ASP A 295 -8.00 10.67 21.92
N MET A 296 -8.97 11.57 22.06
CA MET A 296 -10.39 11.28 21.93
C MET A 296 -10.78 10.96 20.47
N GLY A 297 -10.29 11.74 19.50
CA GLY A 297 -10.52 11.49 18.07
C GLY A 297 -9.96 10.13 17.63
N LYS A 298 -8.76 9.76 18.10
CA LYS A 298 -8.15 8.44 17.87
C LYS A 298 -8.98 7.32 18.49
N GLN A 299 -9.44 7.46 19.73
CA GLN A 299 -10.29 6.45 20.37
C GLN A 299 -11.61 6.25 19.61
N ASN A 300 -12.26 7.34 19.19
CA ASN A 300 -13.49 7.29 18.40
C ASN A 300 -13.27 6.67 17.01
N ALA A 301 -12.20 7.03 16.31
CA ALA A 301 -11.83 6.46 15.02
C ALA A 301 -11.48 4.96 15.13
N LEU A 302 -10.76 4.54 16.17
CA LEU A 302 -10.49 3.13 16.47
C LEU A 302 -11.79 2.36 16.76
N GLN A 303 -12.72 2.93 17.51
CA GLN A 303 -14.02 2.31 17.76
C GLN A 303 -14.83 2.17 16.46
N ALA A 304 -14.84 3.21 15.62
CA ALA A 304 -15.50 3.20 14.32
C ALA A 304 -14.93 2.09 13.41
N VAL A 305 -13.60 2.06 13.19
CA VAL A 305 -12.92 1.03 12.40
C VAL A 305 -13.16 -0.38 12.94
N ASN A 306 -13.10 -0.57 14.27
CA ASN A 306 -13.38 -1.87 14.87
C ASN A 306 -14.84 -2.34 14.68
N SER A 307 -15.79 -1.42 14.46
CA SER A 307 -17.19 -1.74 14.17
C SER A 307 -17.46 -2.23 12.74
N LEU A 308 -16.48 -2.18 11.83
CA LEU A 308 -16.65 -2.63 10.44
C LEU A 308 -17.02 -4.13 10.36
N VAL A 309 -17.90 -4.49 9.41
CA VAL A 309 -18.36 -5.87 9.15
C VAL A 309 -18.51 -6.05 7.65
N ALA A 310 -17.90 -7.10 7.10
CA ALA A 310 -17.96 -7.47 5.68
C ALA A 310 -19.39 -7.90 5.27
N ASN A 311 -19.95 -7.28 4.22
CA ASN A 311 -21.23 -7.62 3.60
C ASN A 311 -21.43 -6.90 2.25
N GLY A 312 -22.20 -7.48 1.33
CA GLY A 312 -22.57 -6.84 0.04
C GLY A 312 -21.54 -7.06 -1.08
N GLY A 313 -21.77 -6.40 -2.22
CA GLY A 313 -20.86 -6.35 -3.38
C GLY A 313 -19.86 -5.19 -3.27
N THR A 314 -19.30 -4.74 -4.39
CA THR A 314 -18.18 -3.78 -4.40
C THR A 314 -18.47 -2.62 -5.36
N ASN A 315 -18.64 -1.41 -4.81
CA ASN A 315 -18.99 -0.18 -5.53
C ASN A 315 -17.94 0.92 -5.23
N ILE A 316 -16.82 0.85 -5.95
CA ILE A 316 -15.65 1.71 -5.77
C ILE A 316 -16.01 3.17 -6.11
N ALA A 317 -16.81 3.37 -7.17
CA ALA A 317 -17.24 4.69 -7.61
C ALA A 317 -18.04 5.46 -6.53
N GLU A 318 -18.99 4.80 -5.84
CA GLU A 318 -19.70 5.43 -4.71
C GLU A 318 -18.77 5.71 -3.52
N GLY A 319 -17.80 4.83 -3.27
CA GLY A 319 -16.77 5.02 -2.25
C GLY A 319 -15.94 6.28 -2.50
N LEU A 320 -15.38 6.39 -3.72
CA LEU A 320 -14.60 7.54 -4.15
C LEU A 320 -15.42 8.82 -4.22
N ARG A 321 -16.63 8.79 -4.80
CA ARG A 321 -17.53 9.96 -4.85
C ARG A 321 -17.84 10.49 -3.45
N LYS A 322 -18.03 9.61 -2.46
CA LYS A 322 -18.25 10.02 -1.07
C LYS A 322 -16.95 10.53 -0.41
N GLY A 323 -15.80 9.96 -0.74
CA GLY A 323 -14.49 10.43 -0.28
C GLY A 323 -14.13 11.82 -0.81
N SER A 324 -14.25 12.05 -2.12
CA SER A 324 -14.04 13.37 -2.75
C SER A 324 -15.00 14.41 -2.18
N LYS A 325 -16.28 14.06 -1.99
CA LYS A 325 -17.25 14.98 -1.37
C LYS A 325 -16.87 15.41 0.07
N VAL A 326 -16.21 14.55 0.86
CA VAL A 326 -15.65 14.97 2.18
C VAL A 326 -14.49 15.94 2.01
N MET A 327 -13.68 15.81 0.96
CA MET A 327 -12.60 16.76 0.65
C MET A 327 -13.09 18.08 0.04
N GLU A 328 -14.28 18.08 -0.58
CA GLU A 328 -14.89 19.24 -1.24
C GLU A 328 -15.80 20.05 -0.32
N ASP A 329 -16.57 19.40 0.57
CA ASP A 329 -17.52 20.07 1.48
C ASP A 329 -16.87 20.64 2.76
N ARG A 330 -15.63 20.23 3.09
CA ARG A 330 -14.95 20.66 4.34
C ARG A 330 -14.76 22.18 4.38
N ARG A 331 -14.92 22.79 5.55
CA ARG A 331 -14.78 24.25 5.72
C ARG A 331 -13.32 24.65 5.82
N GLU A 332 -12.58 23.94 6.67
CA GLU A 332 -11.17 24.18 6.88
C GLU A 332 -10.31 23.26 6.02
N ASN A 333 -9.06 23.66 5.78
CA ASN A 333 -8.14 22.95 4.89
C ASN A 333 -6.77 22.85 5.56
N ASN A 334 -6.33 21.63 5.89
CA ASN A 334 -4.92 21.40 6.21
C ASN A 334 -4.06 21.57 4.93
N PRO A 335 -2.75 21.90 5.04
CA PRO A 335 -1.89 22.13 3.88
C PRO A 335 -1.76 20.89 2.98
N VAL A 336 -1.77 19.70 3.58
CA VAL A 336 -1.68 18.41 2.90
C VAL A 336 -3.05 17.74 2.94
N ALA A 337 -3.49 17.18 1.82
CA ALA A 337 -4.72 16.39 1.75
C ALA A 337 -4.53 15.18 0.83
N SER A 338 -5.05 14.02 1.22
CA SER A 338 -4.87 12.75 0.49
C SER A 338 -6.03 11.77 0.71
N ILE A 339 -6.30 10.93 -0.28
CA ILE A 339 -7.26 9.83 -0.19
C ILE A 339 -6.49 8.49 -0.26
N ILE A 340 -6.78 7.57 0.65
CA ILE A 340 -6.33 6.18 0.57
C ILE A 340 -7.55 5.31 0.23
N LEU A 341 -7.47 4.57 -0.88
CA LEU A 341 -8.46 3.57 -1.30
C LEU A 341 -7.88 2.16 -1.08
N LEU A 342 -8.63 1.27 -0.42
CA LEU A 342 -8.26 -0.14 -0.24
C LEU A 342 -9.43 -1.03 -0.66
N SER A 343 -9.19 -1.96 -1.58
CA SER A 343 -10.17 -2.95 -2.06
C SER A 343 -9.49 -4.27 -2.41
N ASP A 344 -10.22 -5.38 -2.23
CA ASP A 344 -9.82 -6.72 -2.66
C ASP A 344 -10.63 -7.22 -3.86
N GLY A 345 -11.49 -6.39 -4.46
CA GLY A 345 -12.49 -6.82 -5.43
C GLY A 345 -12.50 -6.09 -6.77
N GLN A 346 -13.45 -6.48 -7.62
CA GLN A 346 -13.77 -5.83 -8.89
C GLN A 346 -14.99 -4.92 -8.69
N ASP A 347 -15.12 -3.78 -9.39
CA ASP A 347 -16.34 -2.96 -9.28
C ASP A 347 -17.54 -3.66 -9.97
N THR A 348 -18.54 -4.05 -9.18
CA THR A 348 -19.69 -4.84 -9.63
C THR A 348 -20.89 -4.01 -10.10
N TYR A 349 -20.78 -2.67 -10.15
CA TYR A 349 -21.95 -1.78 -10.29
C TYR A 349 -21.86 -0.74 -11.41
N THR A 350 -20.67 -0.27 -11.74
CA THR A 350 -20.44 0.82 -12.70
C THR A 350 -19.76 0.31 -13.96
N VAL A 351 -18.64 -0.41 -13.82
CA VAL A 351 -17.91 -1.03 -14.93
C VAL A 351 -18.81 -2.00 -15.70
N SER A 352 -19.51 -2.89 -14.99
CA SER A 352 -20.48 -3.84 -15.60
C SER A 352 -21.65 -3.14 -16.30
N ARG A 353 -21.93 -1.88 -15.95
CA ARG A 353 -23.08 -1.12 -16.47
C ARG A 353 -22.73 -0.38 -17.77
N GLY A 354 -21.46 -0.01 -17.94
CA GLY A 354 -20.91 0.49 -19.21
C GLY A 354 -20.66 -0.60 -20.25
N SER A 355 -20.56 -1.87 -19.87
CA SER A 355 -20.17 -2.98 -20.77
C SER A 355 -21.32 -3.58 -21.61
N ASN A 356 -22.52 -3.02 -21.58
CA ASN A 356 -23.71 -3.64 -22.18
C ASN A 356 -23.86 -3.39 -23.69
N ALA A 357 -23.90 -4.49 -24.46
CA ALA A 357 -24.44 -4.64 -25.81
C ALA A 357 -23.79 -3.85 -26.97
N GLY A 358 -22.72 -4.40 -27.56
CA GLY A 358 -22.36 -4.05 -28.95
C GLY A 358 -20.94 -4.36 -29.42
N ASN A 359 -20.70 -5.58 -29.93
CA ASN A 359 -19.49 -6.00 -30.63
C ASN A 359 -18.20 -6.09 -29.77
N GLY A 360 -17.21 -6.86 -30.24
CA GLY A 360 -16.17 -7.42 -29.37
C GLY A 360 -14.88 -6.60 -29.24
N GLN A 361 -14.85 -5.53 -28.43
CA GLN A 361 -13.61 -5.02 -27.79
C GLN A 361 -13.86 -4.01 -26.64
N ASN A 362 -14.78 -4.33 -25.73
CA ASN A 362 -15.11 -3.49 -24.57
C ASN A 362 -13.94 -3.40 -23.56
N ARG A 363 -13.03 -2.43 -23.76
CA ARG A 363 -12.24 -1.89 -22.64
C ARG A 363 -13.18 -1.17 -21.68
N ALA A 364 -13.12 -1.50 -20.40
CA ALA A 364 -13.81 -0.76 -19.36
C ALA A 364 -13.26 0.68 -19.29
N ASP A 365 -14.14 1.67 -19.33
CA ASP A 365 -13.75 3.05 -19.03
C ASP A 365 -13.68 3.26 -17.52
N TYR A 366 -12.52 2.92 -16.96
CA TYR A 366 -12.21 3.13 -15.55
C TYR A 366 -12.13 4.62 -15.15
N GLY A 367 -12.13 5.55 -16.12
CA GLY A 367 -12.28 6.98 -15.83
C GLY A 367 -13.62 7.29 -15.16
N LEU A 368 -14.66 6.50 -15.42
CA LEU A 368 -15.98 6.63 -14.80
C LEU A 368 -16.00 6.30 -13.29
N LEU A 369 -14.96 5.65 -12.76
CA LEU A 369 -14.80 5.42 -11.32
C LEU A 369 -14.34 6.68 -10.57
N VAL A 370 -13.72 7.63 -11.28
CA VAL A 370 -13.08 8.81 -10.69
C VAL A 370 -14.01 10.02 -10.78
N PRO A 371 -14.36 10.67 -9.66
CA PRO A 371 -15.20 11.88 -9.69
C PRO A 371 -14.59 13.00 -10.56
N SER A 372 -15.40 13.54 -11.46
CA SER A 372 -14.98 14.58 -12.42
C SER A 372 -14.38 15.79 -11.72
N GLY A 373 -13.08 16.04 -11.97
CA GLY A 373 -12.37 17.19 -11.42
C GLY A 373 -11.74 16.97 -10.05
N ILE A 374 -11.60 15.72 -9.58
CA ILE A 374 -10.83 15.38 -8.38
C ILE A 374 -9.44 16.05 -8.41
N ARG A 375 -9.05 16.70 -7.31
CA ARG A 375 -7.76 17.40 -7.15
C ARG A 375 -6.87 16.81 -6.06
N ILE A 376 -7.34 15.76 -5.41
CA ILE A 376 -6.69 15.11 -4.28
C ILE A 376 -6.16 13.75 -4.75
N PRO A 377 -4.86 13.44 -4.55
CA PRO A 377 -4.29 12.14 -4.90
C PRO A 377 -5.03 10.98 -4.23
N VAL A 378 -5.34 9.93 -5.00
CA VAL A 378 -5.89 8.67 -4.50
C VAL A 378 -4.79 7.61 -4.54
N HIS A 379 -4.27 7.23 -3.39
CA HIS A 379 -3.35 6.10 -3.26
C HIS A 379 -4.19 4.81 -3.15
N ALA A 380 -4.08 3.94 -4.16
CA ALA A 380 -4.92 2.76 -4.33
C ALA A 380 -4.15 1.50 -3.95
N PHE A 381 -4.69 0.73 -3.00
CA PHE A 381 -4.12 -0.51 -2.50
C PHE A 381 -4.98 -1.69 -2.98
N GLY A 382 -4.46 -2.44 -3.94
CA GLY A 382 -5.05 -3.69 -4.40
C GLY A 382 -4.63 -4.82 -3.47
N PHE A 383 -5.60 -5.46 -2.81
CA PHE A 383 -5.33 -6.45 -1.75
C PHE A 383 -5.67 -7.88 -2.17
N GLY A 384 -4.70 -8.79 -2.02
CA GLY A 384 -4.81 -10.14 -2.54
C GLY A 384 -4.94 -10.17 -4.07
N THR A 385 -5.29 -11.32 -4.62
CA THR A 385 -5.23 -11.59 -6.07
C THR A 385 -6.58 -11.49 -6.79
N ASP A 386 -7.64 -11.09 -6.08
CA ASP A 386 -9.02 -11.01 -6.58
C ASP A 386 -9.40 -9.59 -7.08
N HIS A 387 -8.57 -8.57 -6.79
CA HIS A 387 -8.87 -7.15 -7.02
C HIS A 387 -8.73 -6.70 -8.48
N ASP A 388 -9.44 -5.65 -8.90
CA ASP A 388 -9.24 -5.06 -10.23
C ASP A 388 -8.01 -4.13 -10.22
N ALA A 389 -6.84 -4.70 -10.48
CA ALA A 389 -5.59 -3.96 -10.63
C ALA A 389 -5.68 -2.85 -11.70
N SER A 390 -6.47 -3.06 -12.77
CA SER A 390 -6.62 -2.10 -13.86
C SER A 390 -7.47 -0.91 -13.43
N SER A 391 -8.62 -1.15 -12.77
CA SER A 391 -9.39 -0.09 -12.10
C SER A 391 -8.51 0.71 -11.15
N MET A 392 -7.83 0.03 -10.23
CA MET A 392 -7.10 0.64 -9.12
C MET A 392 -5.92 1.49 -9.61
N HIS A 393 -5.15 0.99 -10.59
CA HIS A 393 -4.12 1.77 -11.27
C HIS A 393 -4.70 2.98 -12.01
N SER A 394 -5.82 2.83 -12.75
CA SER A 394 -6.45 3.95 -13.46
C SER A 394 -6.93 5.04 -12.49
N ILE A 395 -7.48 4.67 -11.34
CA ILE A 395 -7.90 5.61 -10.28
C ILE A 395 -6.72 6.42 -9.74
N SER A 396 -5.60 5.76 -9.41
CA SER A 396 -4.42 6.46 -8.91
C SER A 396 -3.77 7.34 -9.99
N GLU A 397 -3.67 6.86 -11.22
CA GLU A 397 -3.05 7.58 -12.34
C GLU A 397 -3.80 8.87 -12.68
N ILE A 398 -5.14 8.81 -12.76
CA ILE A 398 -5.98 9.98 -13.07
C ILE A 398 -5.95 11.03 -11.95
N SER A 399 -5.81 10.60 -10.69
CA SER A 399 -5.79 11.49 -9.51
C SER A 399 -4.39 12.00 -9.13
N GLY A 400 -3.31 11.46 -9.69
CA GLY A 400 -1.93 11.76 -9.29
C GLY A 400 -1.49 11.10 -7.97
N GLY A 401 -2.18 10.02 -7.58
CA GLY A 401 -1.75 9.14 -6.49
C GLY A 401 -0.84 8.01 -6.99
N THR A 402 -0.76 6.93 -6.20
CA THR A 402 0.04 5.74 -6.56
C THR A 402 -0.78 4.46 -6.39
N PHE A 403 -0.50 3.45 -7.21
CA PHE A 403 -1.05 2.10 -7.04
C PHE A 403 -0.04 1.20 -6.34
N SER A 404 -0.50 0.39 -5.38
CA SER A 404 0.30 -0.55 -4.60
C SER A 404 -0.39 -1.91 -4.58
N PHE A 405 0.35 -2.95 -4.95
CA PHE A 405 -0.14 -4.33 -4.94
C PHE A 405 0.35 -5.09 -3.71
N ILE A 406 -0.60 -5.51 -2.87
CA ILE A 406 -0.36 -6.28 -1.65
C ILE A 406 -0.76 -7.74 -1.93
N GLU A 407 0.23 -8.61 -2.15
CA GLU A 407 0.00 -10.02 -2.49
C GLU A 407 -0.30 -10.87 -1.25
N THR A 408 0.58 -10.87 -0.24
CA THR A 408 0.32 -11.52 1.04
C THR A 408 -0.38 -10.66 2.09
N GLU A 409 -1.20 -11.34 2.90
CA GLU A 409 -1.89 -10.81 4.08
C GLU A 409 -0.96 -10.14 5.11
N SER A 410 0.32 -10.52 5.16
CA SER A 410 1.31 -9.97 6.11
C SER A 410 1.67 -8.51 5.84
N VAL A 411 1.81 -8.10 4.57
CA VAL A 411 2.48 -6.84 4.22
C VAL A 411 1.53 -5.64 4.05
N ILE A 412 0.23 -5.82 4.32
CA ILE A 412 -0.76 -4.72 4.32
C ILE A 412 -0.46 -3.62 5.35
N GLN A 413 -0.01 -3.99 6.55
CA GLN A 413 0.36 -2.99 7.57
C GLN A 413 1.57 -2.17 7.12
N ASP A 414 2.49 -2.80 6.39
CA ASP A 414 3.74 -2.21 5.91
C ASP A 414 3.52 -1.30 4.70
N ALA A 415 2.70 -1.73 3.74
CA ALA A 415 2.25 -0.90 2.62
C ALA A 415 1.56 0.39 3.11
N PHE A 416 0.73 0.28 4.14
CA PHE A 416 0.11 1.44 4.81
C PHE A 416 1.14 2.30 5.55
N ALA A 417 2.13 1.68 6.20
CA ALA A 417 3.19 2.39 6.91
C ALA A 417 4.11 3.19 5.97
N GLN A 418 4.53 2.61 4.84
CA GLN A 418 5.26 3.29 3.77
C GLN A 418 4.45 4.49 3.24
N CYS A 419 3.15 4.30 2.97
CA CYS A 419 2.27 5.37 2.49
C CYS A 419 2.18 6.55 3.46
N ILE A 420 1.90 6.30 4.74
CA ILE A 420 1.82 7.39 5.72
C ILE A 420 3.19 8.00 6.03
N GLY A 421 4.29 7.25 5.93
CA GLY A 421 5.64 7.83 6.02
C GLY A 421 5.91 8.89 4.96
N GLY A 422 5.39 8.70 3.73
CA GLY A 422 5.34 9.76 2.72
C GLY A 422 4.40 10.90 3.11
N LEU A 423 3.11 10.60 3.30
CA LEU A 423 2.08 11.63 3.54
C LEU A 423 2.35 12.51 4.77
N LEU A 424 2.94 11.96 5.83
CA LEU A 424 3.32 12.66 7.05
C LEU A 424 4.72 13.31 6.96
N SER A 425 5.36 13.34 5.80
CA SER A 425 6.65 14.04 5.60
C SER A 425 6.64 15.02 4.43
N VAL A 426 5.48 15.45 3.93
CA VAL A 426 5.40 16.51 2.89
C VAL A 426 6.05 17.81 3.39
N VAL A 427 7.07 18.26 2.67
CA VAL A 427 7.85 19.50 2.94
C VAL A 427 7.78 20.51 1.79
N VAL A 428 7.19 20.14 0.66
CA VAL A 428 7.07 20.95 -0.56
C VAL A 428 5.67 20.78 -1.13
N LYS A 429 5.01 21.88 -1.49
CA LYS A 429 3.67 21.88 -2.13
C LYS A 429 3.74 22.43 -3.55
N GLY A 430 3.03 21.78 -4.48
CA GLY A 430 2.76 22.35 -5.81
C GLY A 430 3.99 22.76 -6.62
N LEU A 431 5.07 21.98 -6.55
CA LEU A 431 6.33 22.27 -7.23
C LEU A 431 6.15 22.26 -8.75
N GLN A 432 6.53 23.36 -9.39
CA GLN A 432 6.60 23.50 -10.85
C GLN A 432 8.03 23.78 -11.27
N VAL A 433 8.50 23.02 -12.26
CA VAL A 433 9.82 23.19 -12.89
C VAL A 433 9.60 23.90 -14.22
N ILE A 434 10.17 25.10 -14.38
CA ILE A 434 10.20 25.81 -15.66
C ILE A 434 11.58 25.63 -16.27
N ILE A 435 11.64 25.20 -17.53
CA ILE A 435 12.87 24.97 -18.29
C ILE A 435 12.90 26.02 -19.41
N GLU A 436 13.94 26.83 -19.47
CA GLU A 436 14.12 27.88 -20.48
C GLU A 436 15.40 27.65 -21.30
N SER A 437 15.33 27.91 -22.60
CA SER A 437 16.46 27.83 -23.52
C SER A 437 17.38 29.04 -23.36
N ALA A 438 18.53 28.87 -22.72
CA ALA A 438 19.52 29.92 -22.44
C ALA A 438 20.20 30.54 -23.68
N ASN A 439 19.83 30.10 -24.88
CA ASN A 439 20.43 30.51 -26.16
C ASN A 439 19.37 30.59 -27.29
N PRO A 440 19.36 31.65 -28.14
CA PRO A 440 18.48 31.76 -29.30
C PRO A 440 18.56 30.61 -30.32
N ASN A 441 19.63 29.82 -30.34
CA ASN A 441 19.82 28.72 -31.31
C ASN A 441 19.46 27.32 -30.78
N ILE A 442 19.31 27.14 -29.46
CA ILE A 442 18.89 25.89 -28.83
C ILE A 442 17.35 25.79 -28.85
N ARG A 443 16.78 24.60 -28.96
CA ARG A 443 15.32 24.37 -28.79
C ARG A 443 15.07 23.08 -28.04
N LEU A 444 14.00 23.08 -27.24
CA LEU A 444 13.48 21.91 -26.55
C LEU A 444 12.80 20.96 -27.54
N ARG A 445 13.12 19.67 -27.45
CA ARG A 445 12.62 18.61 -28.34
C ARG A 445 11.50 17.82 -27.69
N ALA A 446 11.76 17.37 -26.47
CA ALA A 446 10.85 16.60 -25.63
C ALA A 446 11.18 16.80 -24.14
N LEU A 447 10.17 16.65 -23.29
CA LEU A 447 10.31 16.47 -21.84
C LEU A 447 9.86 15.03 -21.53
N LYS A 448 10.76 14.19 -21.00
CA LYS A 448 10.41 12.83 -20.54
C LYS A 448 10.22 12.89 -19.02
N ALA A 449 8.97 13.11 -18.62
CA ALA A 449 8.58 13.32 -17.22
C ALA A 449 7.75 12.17 -16.60
N GLY A 450 7.69 10.99 -17.25
CA GLY A 450 6.83 9.89 -16.77
C GLY A 450 5.35 10.28 -16.84
N SER A 451 4.62 10.10 -15.73
CA SER A 451 3.19 10.47 -15.62
C SER A 451 2.97 11.95 -15.28
N TYR A 452 4.04 12.71 -14.99
CA TYR A 452 3.92 14.12 -14.62
C TYR A 452 3.45 14.98 -15.79
N LYS A 453 2.43 15.81 -15.51
CA LYS A 453 1.86 16.77 -16.47
C LYS A 453 2.95 17.74 -16.91
N ASN A 454 3.25 17.75 -18.20
CA ASN A 454 4.28 18.60 -18.76
C ASN A 454 3.81 19.21 -20.08
N HIS A 455 4.36 20.37 -20.42
CA HIS A 455 4.08 21.05 -21.68
C HIS A 455 5.32 21.75 -22.22
N LEU A 456 5.42 21.79 -23.55
CA LEU A 456 6.39 22.60 -24.29
C LEU A 456 5.64 23.74 -24.97
N LEU A 457 6.19 24.95 -24.91
CA LEU A 457 5.62 26.09 -25.65
C LEU A 457 5.80 25.91 -27.17
N PRO A 458 4.92 26.48 -28.00
CA PRO A 458 4.97 26.29 -29.46
C PRO A 458 6.27 26.76 -30.13
N ASP A 459 6.97 27.72 -29.53
CA ASP A 459 8.27 28.23 -29.97
C ASP A 459 9.45 27.27 -29.68
N LYS A 460 9.20 26.25 -28.84
CA LYS A 460 10.18 25.29 -28.32
C LYS A 460 11.33 25.97 -27.57
N LYS A 461 11.08 27.13 -26.94
CA LYS A 461 12.05 27.86 -26.12
C LYS A 461 11.91 27.58 -24.63
N SER A 462 10.68 27.48 -24.14
CA SER A 462 10.43 27.10 -22.75
C SER A 462 9.47 25.93 -22.65
N GLY A 463 9.51 25.27 -21.50
CA GLY A 463 8.63 24.18 -21.11
C GLY A 463 8.44 24.13 -19.61
N CYS A 464 7.44 23.40 -19.16
CA CYS A 464 7.11 23.27 -17.74
C CYS A 464 6.71 21.84 -17.39
N ILE A 465 7.09 21.40 -16.19
CA ILE A 465 6.69 20.13 -15.57
C ILE A 465 6.01 20.48 -14.24
N ASP A 466 4.77 20.06 -14.07
CA ASP A 466 4.00 20.13 -12.84
C ASP A 466 4.31 18.86 -12.01
N VAL A 467 5.10 19.02 -10.94
CA VAL A 467 5.63 17.95 -10.09
C VAL A 467 4.76 17.73 -8.85
N GLY A 468 3.98 18.73 -8.44
CA GLY A 468 3.12 18.66 -7.27
C GLY A 468 3.88 18.62 -5.95
N ASP A 469 3.35 17.90 -4.97
CA ASP A 469 3.89 17.86 -3.61
C ASP A 469 5.07 16.88 -3.49
N LEU A 470 6.11 17.18 -2.69
CA LEU A 470 7.21 16.26 -2.36
C LEU A 470 7.30 15.95 -0.86
N TYR A 471 7.62 14.69 -0.55
CA TYR A 471 7.97 14.19 0.79
C TYR A 471 9.42 14.57 1.16
N ALA A 472 9.77 14.47 2.44
CA ALA A 472 11.12 14.81 2.91
C ALA A 472 12.17 13.89 2.31
N GLU A 473 13.27 14.47 1.83
CA GLU A 473 14.36 13.79 1.12
C GLU A 473 13.93 13.03 -0.16
N GLU A 474 12.70 13.24 -0.65
CA GLU A 474 12.19 12.66 -1.89
C GLU A 474 12.89 13.24 -3.12
N GLU A 475 13.33 12.36 -4.04
CA GLU A 475 14.10 12.72 -5.24
C GLU A 475 13.24 12.64 -6.51
N ARG A 476 13.49 13.53 -7.49
CA ARG A 476 12.83 13.53 -8.80
C ARG A 476 13.79 13.83 -9.93
N ASP A 477 13.78 12.95 -10.92
CA ASP A 477 14.62 13.03 -12.10
C ASP A 477 13.80 13.16 -13.39
N PHE A 478 14.14 14.14 -14.22
CA PHE A 478 13.47 14.44 -15.49
C PHE A 478 14.48 14.61 -16.63
N LEU A 479 14.26 13.93 -17.76
CA LEU A 479 15.12 14.10 -18.93
C LEU A 479 14.54 15.12 -19.91
N VAL A 480 15.33 16.14 -20.22
CA VAL A 480 15.07 17.17 -21.22
C VAL A 480 15.92 16.88 -22.45
N PHE A 481 15.29 16.86 -23.62
CA PHE A 481 15.98 16.68 -24.89
C PHE A 481 16.09 18.03 -25.60
N VAL A 482 17.27 18.39 -26.08
CA VAL A 482 17.53 19.65 -26.79
C VAL A 482 18.31 19.43 -28.08
N ASN A 483 18.04 20.26 -29.10
CA ASN A 483 18.93 20.33 -30.25
C ASN A 483 20.13 21.23 -29.92
N VAL A 484 21.34 20.72 -30.14
CA VAL A 484 22.60 21.45 -30.08
C VAL A 484 23.10 21.62 -31.52
N PRO A 485 22.89 22.78 -32.16
CA PRO A 485 23.32 22.98 -33.55
C PRO A 485 24.83 23.19 -33.63
N LYS A 486 25.42 22.95 -34.81
CA LYS A 486 26.76 23.44 -35.14
C LYS A 486 26.88 24.94 -34.91
N GLU A 487 28.03 25.39 -34.40
CA GLU A 487 28.33 26.82 -34.24
C GLU A 487 28.93 27.40 -35.53
N THR A 488 28.68 28.68 -35.78
CA THR A 488 29.31 29.41 -36.90
C THR A 488 30.77 29.72 -36.59
N GLU A 489 31.63 29.72 -37.60
CA GLU A 489 33.08 29.91 -37.42
C GLU A 489 33.47 31.27 -36.83
N SER A 490 32.57 32.25 -36.93
CA SER A 490 32.65 33.56 -36.26
C SER A 490 32.53 33.51 -34.73
N SER A 491 32.08 32.39 -34.15
CA SER A 491 31.90 32.23 -32.70
C SER A 491 33.21 31.78 -32.03
N SER A 492 33.86 32.70 -31.33
CA SER A 492 35.07 32.43 -30.53
C SER A 492 34.80 31.68 -29.22
N ARG A 493 33.54 31.42 -28.86
CA ARG A 493 33.15 30.73 -27.63
C ARG A 493 33.72 29.31 -27.57
N SER A 494 34.18 28.91 -26.38
CA SER A 494 34.50 27.52 -26.04
C SER A 494 33.30 26.77 -25.46
N LYS A 495 32.27 27.47 -24.94
CA LYS A 495 31.09 26.88 -24.30
C LYS A 495 29.79 27.33 -24.97
N THR A 496 28.82 26.42 -25.07
CA THR A 496 27.42 26.75 -25.38
C THR A 496 26.58 26.63 -24.11
N SER A 497 25.85 27.68 -23.75
CA SER A 497 24.74 27.59 -22.77
C SER A 497 23.54 26.94 -23.43
N LEU A 498 23.01 25.89 -22.80
CA LEU A 498 21.88 25.11 -23.28
C LEU A 498 20.57 25.60 -22.66
N LEU A 499 20.47 25.46 -21.34
CA LEU A 499 19.24 25.62 -20.58
C LEU A 499 19.49 26.42 -19.31
N LYS A 500 18.41 26.97 -18.77
CA LYS A 500 18.32 27.47 -17.40
C LYS A 500 17.04 26.88 -16.79
N VAL A 501 17.12 26.41 -15.55
CA VAL A 501 16.00 25.75 -14.87
C VAL A 501 15.56 26.62 -13.71
N HIS A 502 14.26 26.77 -13.55
CA HIS A 502 13.62 27.49 -12.45
C HIS A 502 12.66 26.55 -11.72
N CYS A 503 12.52 26.71 -10.41
CA CYS A 503 11.61 25.92 -9.59
C CYS A 503 10.79 26.85 -8.69
N TYR A 504 9.47 26.62 -8.65
CA TYR A 504 8.51 27.40 -7.89
C TYR A 504 7.68 26.45 -7.03
N TYR A 505 7.57 26.69 -5.72
CA TYR A 505 6.77 25.87 -4.82
C TYR A 505 6.30 26.66 -3.59
N THR A 506 5.36 26.11 -2.83
CA THR A 506 4.94 26.66 -1.53
C THR A 506 5.46 25.76 -0.40
N ASP A 507 5.97 26.35 0.67
CA ASP A 507 6.29 25.65 1.92
C ASP A 507 4.98 25.34 2.68
N PRO A 508 4.68 24.08 3.06
CA PRO A 508 3.41 23.73 3.71
C PRO A 508 3.29 24.23 5.17
N MET A 509 4.41 24.57 5.81
CA MET A 509 4.48 25.03 7.20
C MET A 509 4.40 26.56 7.30
N THR A 510 5.24 27.27 6.54
CA THR A 510 5.26 28.75 6.56
C THR A 510 4.20 29.37 5.64
N LYS A 511 3.72 28.61 4.64
CA LYS A 511 2.87 29.07 3.54
C LYS A 511 3.55 30.10 2.63
N GLU A 512 4.87 30.25 2.71
CA GLU A 512 5.65 31.12 1.83
C GLU A 512 5.89 30.46 0.46
N ASN A 513 5.92 31.28 -0.59
CA ASN A 513 6.25 30.84 -1.94
C ASN A 513 7.76 30.97 -2.18
N VAL A 514 8.42 29.85 -2.41
CA VAL A 514 9.86 29.76 -2.68
C VAL A 514 10.10 29.73 -4.19
N THR A 515 11.05 30.53 -4.65
CA THR A 515 11.58 30.49 -6.02
C THR A 515 13.06 30.13 -5.99
N LEU A 516 13.46 29.22 -6.86
CA LEU A 516 14.84 28.79 -7.09
C LEU A 516 15.17 28.90 -8.58
N ALA A 517 16.47 29.00 -8.88
CA ALA A 517 17.00 28.95 -10.23
C ALA A 517 18.34 28.19 -10.22
N SER A 518 18.57 27.36 -11.23
CA SER A 518 19.87 26.76 -11.50
C SER A 518 20.85 27.80 -12.05
N GLU A 519 22.14 27.45 -12.05
CA GLU A 519 23.07 28.06 -13.00
C GLU A 519 22.69 27.70 -14.45
N ASN A 520 23.32 28.35 -15.43
CA ASN A 520 23.11 27.99 -16.83
C ASN A 520 23.79 26.64 -17.11
N VAL A 521 23.01 25.66 -17.56
CA VAL A 521 23.53 24.37 -18.06
C VAL A 521 24.41 24.66 -19.27
N THR A 522 25.69 24.27 -19.23
CA THR A 522 26.66 24.52 -20.31
C THR A 522 27.38 23.25 -20.75
N ILE A 523 27.85 23.25 -22.00
CA ILE A 523 28.72 22.22 -22.57
C ILE A 523 29.94 22.84 -23.25
N GLU A 524 31.05 22.12 -23.28
CA GLU A 524 32.23 22.50 -24.06
C GLU A 524 32.06 22.21 -25.56
N ARG A 525 32.70 23.04 -26.38
CA ARG A 525 32.65 23.06 -27.84
C ARG A 525 34.04 23.00 -28.46
N PRO A 526 34.81 21.93 -28.21
CA PRO A 526 36.14 21.79 -28.78
C PRO A 526 36.07 21.60 -30.31
N LYS A 527 37.22 21.74 -30.99
CA LYS A 527 37.33 21.42 -32.43
C LYS A 527 37.28 19.91 -32.69
N SER A 528 37.82 19.13 -31.76
CA SER A 528 37.89 17.67 -31.75
C SER A 528 37.69 17.15 -30.32
N LEU A 529 37.15 15.94 -30.15
CA LEU A 529 36.95 15.34 -28.82
C LEU A 529 38.25 14.74 -28.29
N GLY A 530 38.47 14.87 -26.98
CA GLY A 530 39.46 14.09 -26.24
C GLY A 530 38.95 12.70 -25.87
N LYS A 531 39.81 11.87 -25.26
CA LYS A 531 39.44 10.52 -24.80
C LYS A 531 38.44 10.50 -23.62
N GLU A 532 38.27 11.63 -22.94
CA GLU A 532 37.57 11.75 -21.65
C GLU A 532 36.09 12.15 -21.78
N ASN A 533 35.51 12.08 -22.98
CA ASN A 533 34.09 12.40 -23.21
C ASN A 533 33.18 11.23 -22.78
N VAL A 534 33.20 10.92 -21.48
CA VAL A 534 32.44 9.86 -20.82
C VAL A 534 30.98 10.30 -20.65
N VAL A 535 30.06 9.33 -20.74
CA VAL A 535 28.62 9.54 -20.51
C VAL A 535 28.33 9.65 -19.01
N SER A 536 27.51 10.61 -18.60
CA SER A 536 27.04 10.75 -17.22
C SER A 536 26.31 9.48 -16.75
N ILE A 537 26.72 8.95 -15.59
CA ILE A 537 26.09 7.78 -14.96
C ILE A 537 24.66 8.12 -14.53
N GLU A 538 24.43 9.36 -14.12
CA GLU A 538 23.15 9.91 -13.67
C GLU A 538 22.15 9.98 -14.84
N VAL A 539 22.58 10.53 -15.98
CA VAL A 539 21.76 10.60 -17.21
C VAL A 539 21.50 9.20 -17.77
N ASP A 540 22.51 8.33 -17.81
CA ASP A 540 22.36 6.94 -18.28
C ASP A 540 21.41 6.13 -17.38
N ARG A 541 21.55 6.23 -16.05
CA ARG A 541 20.62 5.63 -15.07
C ARG A 541 19.17 6.05 -15.32
N GLN A 542 18.94 7.34 -15.54
CA GLN A 542 17.59 7.86 -15.70
C GLN A 542 16.98 7.57 -17.08
N ARG A 543 17.83 7.47 -18.12
CA ARG A 543 17.48 6.90 -19.43
C ARG A 543 17.06 5.44 -19.29
N ASN A 544 17.81 4.65 -18.50
CA ASN A 544 17.55 3.23 -18.27
C ASN A 544 16.24 3.00 -17.50
N ARG A 545 15.90 3.80 -16.48
CA ARG A 545 14.57 3.78 -15.84
C ARG A 545 13.44 4.00 -16.84
N LEU A 546 13.53 5.06 -17.66
CA LEU A 546 12.47 5.42 -18.59
C LEU A 546 12.27 4.33 -19.66
N GLN A 547 13.35 3.76 -20.19
CA GLN A 547 13.29 2.63 -21.11
C GLN A 547 12.77 1.34 -20.44
N SER A 548 13.06 1.13 -19.14
CA SER A 548 12.47 0.04 -18.36
C SER A 548 10.96 0.18 -18.28
N ALA A 549 10.44 1.35 -17.92
CA ALA A 549 9.01 1.62 -17.87
C ALA A 549 8.33 1.47 -19.26
N GLU A 550 9.00 1.91 -20.33
CA GLU A 550 8.52 1.68 -21.70
C GLU A 550 8.47 0.18 -22.06
N ALA A 551 9.48 -0.62 -21.68
CA ALA A 551 9.50 -2.07 -21.87
C ALA A 551 8.45 -2.81 -21.02
N MET A 552 8.26 -2.40 -19.76
CA MET A 552 7.21 -2.90 -18.86
C MET A 552 5.81 -2.66 -19.45
N ALA A 553 5.56 -1.46 -19.98
CA ALA A 553 4.29 -1.10 -20.61
C ALA A 553 4.03 -1.89 -21.90
N GLN A 554 5.06 -2.12 -22.72
CA GLN A 554 4.98 -2.97 -23.93
C GLN A 554 4.74 -4.43 -23.59
N ALA A 555 5.43 -4.98 -22.58
CA ALA A 555 5.25 -6.36 -22.13
C ALA A 555 3.85 -6.58 -21.55
N ARG A 556 3.34 -5.64 -20.73
CA ARG A 556 1.95 -5.64 -20.25
C ARG A 556 0.95 -5.65 -21.41
N ALA A 557 1.14 -4.81 -22.42
CA ALA A 557 0.24 -4.76 -23.58
C ALA A 557 0.21 -6.10 -24.33
N ALA A 558 1.38 -6.70 -24.59
CA ALA A 558 1.47 -8.02 -25.20
C ALA A 558 0.82 -9.12 -24.34
N ALA A 559 0.95 -9.06 -23.01
CA ALA A 559 0.34 -10.01 -22.09
C ALA A 559 -1.20 -9.91 -22.04
N GLU A 560 -1.78 -8.70 -22.06
CA GLU A 560 -3.25 -8.51 -22.18
C GLU A 560 -3.78 -8.97 -23.55
N GLU A 561 -2.97 -8.85 -24.62
CA GLU A 561 -3.25 -9.42 -25.95
C GLU A 561 -3.12 -10.97 -25.96
N GLY A 562 -2.68 -11.59 -24.86
CA GLY A 562 -2.48 -13.04 -24.72
C GLY A 562 -1.11 -13.55 -25.19
N ASP A 563 -0.26 -12.68 -25.73
CA ASP A 563 1.06 -12.97 -26.27
C ASP A 563 2.15 -12.83 -25.20
N LEU A 564 2.12 -13.78 -24.26
CA LEU A 564 3.11 -13.88 -23.18
C LEU A 564 4.53 -14.15 -23.70
N THR A 565 4.66 -14.79 -24.87
CA THR A 565 5.96 -15.06 -25.52
C THR A 565 6.63 -13.75 -25.92
N ARG A 566 5.91 -12.85 -26.62
CA ARG A 566 6.41 -11.50 -26.89
C ARG A 566 6.68 -10.75 -25.59
N ALA A 567 5.75 -10.78 -24.63
CA ALA A 567 5.90 -10.07 -23.36
C ALA A 567 7.21 -10.42 -22.61
N VAL A 568 7.46 -11.72 -22.39
CA VAL A 568 8.70 -12.20 -21.74
C VAL A 568 9.94 -11.84 -22.58
N SER A 569 9.87 -11.94 -23.91
CA SER A 569 10.99 -11.62 -24.79
C SER A 569 11.33 -10.13 -24.83
N THR A 570 10.33 -9.24 -24.73
CA THR A 570 10.53 -7.79 -24.63
C THR A 570 11.31 -7.44 -23.37
N LEU A 571 10.92 -8.02 -22.22
CA LEU A 571 11.65 -7.86 -20.96
C LEU A 571 13.05 -8.47 -21.04
N GLU A 572 13.23 -9.66 -21.64
CA GLU A 572 14.55 -10.30 -21.74
C GLU A 572 15.51 -9.50 -22.62
N ASN A 573 15.05 -9.04 -23.77
CA ASN A 573 15.82 -8.23 -24.69
C ASN A 573 16.20 -6.89 -24.05
N PHE A 574 15.28 -6.24 -23.34
CA PHE A 574 15.60 -5.00 -22.63
C PHE A 574 16.59 -5.22 -21.48
N ARG A 575 16.41 -6.26 -20.64
CA ARG A 575 17.38 -6.62 -19.58
C ARG A 575 18.78 -6.89 -20.15
N ARG A 576 18.87 -7.54 -21.31
CA ARG A 576 20.14 -7.76 -22.02
C ARG A 576 20.79 -6.44 -22.46
N VAL A 577 20.01 -5.48 -22.96
CA VAL A 577 20.49 -4.12 -23.28
C VAL A 577 20.93 -3.38 -22.01
N LEU A 578 20.10 -3.38 -20.96
CA LEU A 578 20.37 -2.78 -19.65
C LEU A 578 21.71 -3.24 -19.08
N SER A 579 22.01 -4.53 -19.12
CA SER A 579 23.29 -5.08 -18.63
C SER A 579 24.55 -4.51 -19.33
N GLY A 580 24.39 -3.94 -20.53
CA GLY A 580 25.47 -3.34 -21.32
C GLY A 580 25.64 -1.82 -21.14
N THR A 581 24.82 -1.15 -20.34
CA THR A 581 24.85 0.33 -20.20
C THR A 581 25.99 0.82 -19.30
N VAL A 582 26.20 2.13 -19.20
CA VAL A 582 27.33 2.70 -18.42
C VAL A 582 27.04 2.60 -16.93
N SER A 583 25.83 2.94 -16.51
CA SER A 583 25.37 2.88 -15.12
C SER A 583 25.27 1.45 -14.59
N ALA A 584 24.71 0.51 -15.37
CA ALA A 584 24.60 -0.89 -14.95
C ALA A 584 25.97 -1.56 -14.76
N ARG A 585 26.91 -1.36 -15.70
CA ARG A 585 28.29 -1.88 -15.58
C ARG A 585 29.11 -1.19 -14.46
N SER A 586 28.70 0.01 -14.04
CA SER A 586 29.25 0.70 -12.87
C SER A 586 28.69 0.20 -11.54
N GLY A 587 27.74 -0.75 -11.54
CA GLY A 587 27.11 -1.28 -10.33
C GLY A 587 26.09 -0.33 -9.69
N ASP A 588 25.47 0.56 -10.47
CA ASP A 588 24.43 1.47 -9.97
C ASP A 588 23.25 0.72 -9.33
N ARG A 589 22.82 1.17 -8.15
CA ARG A 589 21.79 0.49 -7.35
C ARG A 589 20.42 0.46 -8.03
N LEU A 590 20.02 1.53 -8.74
CA LEU A 590 18.74 1.55 -9.44
C LEU A 590 18.76 0.59 -10.62
N CYS A 591 19.89 0.49 -11.34
CA CYS A 591 20.04 -0.45 -12.45
C CYS A 591 20.01 -1.92 -11.97
N ILE A 592 20.58 -2.22 -10.80
CA ILE A 592 20.50 -3.54 -10.16
C ILE A 592 19.06 -3.85 -9.71
N ALA A 593 18.37 -2.89 -9.10
CA ALA A 593 16.97 -3.03 -8.70
C ALA A 593 16.06 -3.29 -9.91
N LEU A 594 16.24 -2.52 -11.00
CA LEU A 594 15.52 -2.67 -12.25
C LEU A 594 15.71 -4.05 -12.88
N ASP A 595 16.92 -4.59 -12.96
CA ASP A 595 17.13 -5.94 -13.52
C ASP A 595 16.44 -7.03 -12.67
N ALA A 596 16.44 -6.89 -11.35
CA ALA A 596 15.76 -7.80 -10.44
C ALA A 596 14.23 -7.72 -10.57
N GLU A 597 13.66 -6.51 -10.66
CA GLU A 597 12.21 -6.31 -10.82
C GLU A 597 11.74 -6.80 -12.20
N LEU A 598 12.45 -6.44 -13.28
CA LEU A 598 12.16 -6.93 -14.63
C LEU A 598 12.24 -8.47 -14.72
N LYS A 599 13.11 -9.11 -13.94
CA LYS A 599 13.19 -10.57 -13.82
C LYS A 599 11.97 -11.17 -13.11
N GLU A 600 11.54 -10.58 -12.00
CA GLU A 600 10.32 -10.99 -11.27
C GLU A 600 9.08 -10.86 -12.18
N MET A 601 9.00 -9.78 -12.98
CA MET A 601 7.96 -9.62 -14.00
C MET A 601 7.97 -10.73 -15.06
N GLN A 602 9.14 -11.17 -15.53
CA GLN A 602 9.24 -12.31 -16.46
C GLN A 602 8.74 -13.62 -15.84
N GLU A 603 9.14 -13.91 -14.59
CA GLU A 603 8.73 -15.14 -13.89
C GLU A 603 7.21 -15.14 -13.63
N ARG A 604 6.61 -13.97 -13.36
CA ARG A 604 5.16 -13.77 -13.25
C ARG A 604 4.39 -13.78 -14.59
N MET A 605 5.09 -13.85 -15.73
CA MET A 605 4.47 -14.06 -17.06
C MET A 605 4.52 -15.52 -17.54
N ALA A 606 5.00 -16.46 -16.72
CA ALA A 606 5.19 -17.86 -17.11
C ALA A 606 3.91 -18.60 -17.55
N SER A 607 2.73 -18.11 -17.19
CA SER A 607 1.46 -18.55 -17.77
C SER A 607 0.38 -17.47 -17.63
N ARG A 608 -0.70 -17.57 -18.42
CA ARG A 608 -1.83 -16.64 -18.37
C ARG A 608 -2.44 -16.55 -16.96
N HIS A 609 -2.58 -17.67 -16.27
CA HIS A 609 -3.11 -17.71 -14.91
C HIS A 609 -2.23 -16.93 -13.92
N VAL A 610 -0.90 -17.12 -13.94
CA VAL A 610 0.03 -16.39 -13.05
C VAL A 610 0.03 -14.89 -13.38
N TYR A 611 0.00 -14.55 -14.68
CA TYR A 611 -0.10 -13.15 -15.11
C TYR A 611 -1.40 -12.49 -14.63
N GLU A 612 -2.55 -13.15 -14.82
CA GLU A 612 -3.85 -12.61 -14.43
C GLU A 612 -4.03 -12.52 -12.90
N HIS A 613 -3.43 -13.45 -12.15
CA HIS A 613 -3.57 -13.57 -10.69
C HIS A 613 -2.66 -12.62 -9.91
N SER A 614 -1.41 -12.41 -10.34
CA SER A 614 -0.54 -11.42 -9.68
C SER A 614 0.47 -10.69 -10.57
N GLY A 615 0.84 -11.23 -11.74
CA GLY A 615 1.77 -10.56 -12.66
C GLY A 615 1.29 -9.17 -13.11
N ARG A 616 0.04 -9.05 -13.55
CA ARG A 616 -0.62 -7.80 -13.95
C ARG A 616 -0.51 -6.74 -12.86
N ALA A 617 -0.90 -7.08 -11.63
CA ALA A 617 -0.87 -6.16 -10.49
C ALA A 617 0.57 -5.75 -10.14
N TYR A 618 1.51 -6.69 -10.21
CA TYR A 618 2.93 -6.42 -9.98
C TYR A 618 3.49 -5.40 -10.99
N ILE A 619 3.31 -5.58 -12.31
CA ILE A 619 3.86 -4.60 -13.27
C ILE A 619 3.10 -3.27 -13.25
N LEU A 620 1.81 -3.26 -12.87
CA LEU A 620 1.07 -2.01 -12.67
C LEU A 620 1.63 -1.23 -11.48
N SER A 621 2.02 -1.89 -10.39
CA SER A 621 2.70 -1.23 -9.26
C SER A 621 4.10 -0.74 -9.67
N GLY A 622 4.88 -1.56 -10.37
CA GLY A 622 6.19 -1.18 -10.94
C GLY A 622 6.13 0.06 -11.84
N LEU A 623 5.16 0.08 -12.77
CA LEU A 623 4.89 1.25 -13.62
C LEU A 623 4.52 2.47 -12.78
N SER A 624 3.54 2.37 -11.87
CA SER A 624 3.15 3.48 -11.00
C SER A 624 4.32 4.02 -10.18
N SER A 625 5.20 3.13 -9.69
CA SER A 625 6.42 3.52 -8.99
C SER A 625 7.39 4.29 -9.88
N HIS A 626 7.72 3.80 -11.07
CA HIS A 626 8.72 4.44 -11.93
C HIS A 626 8.23 5.68 -12.69
N THR A 627 6.94 5.80 -13.00
CA THR A 627 6.39 6.96 -13.72
C THR A 627 6.13 8.15 -12.79
N TRP A 628 5.74 7.90 -11.52
CA TRP A 628 5.63 8.91 -10.47
C TRP A 628 6.88 9.06 -9.60
N GLN A 629 7.85 8.15 -9.72
CA GLN A 629 9.09 8.10 -8.93
C GLN A 629 8.81 7.99 -7.42
N ARG A 630 7.85 7.14 -7.04
CA ARG A 630 7.38 6.95 -5.66
C ARG A 630 7.45 5.51 -5.22
N ALA A 631 7.73 5.27 -3.94
CA ALA A 631 7.70 3.93 -3.38
C ALA A 631 6.26 3.38 -3.37
N THR A 632 6.05 2.20 -3.94
CA THR A 632 4.78 1.47 -3.88
C THR A 632 4.98 0.11 -3.20
N ALA A 633 3.91 -0.62 -2.90
CA ALA A 633 4.04 -2.01 -2.42
C ALA A 633 4.07 -2.97 -3.62
N HIS A 634 5.12 -3.79 -3.73
CA HIS A 634 5.34 -4.71 -4.85
C HIS A 634 5.26 -6.17 -4.36
N GLY A 635 4.05 -6.74 -4.33
CA GLY A 635 3.81 -8.12 -3.91
C GLY A 635 4.22 -8.35 -2.45
N ASP A 636 5.04 -9.36 -2.20
CA ASP A 636 5.52 -9.74 -0.85
C ASP A 636 6.77 -8.98 -0.39
N SER A 637 7.38 -8.17 -1.25
CA SER A 637 8.78 -7.70 -1.11
C SER A 637 8.98 -6.46 -0.21
N MET A 638 8.32 -6.40 0.96
CA MET A 638 8.48 -5.28 1.92
C MET A 638 9.67 -5.41 2.88
N ASP A 639 10.31 -6.57 2.97
CA ASP A 639 11.51 -6.77 3.82
C ASP A 639 12.67 -5.86 3.39
N GLY A 640 13.27 -5.15 4.35
CA GLY A 640 14.41 -4.24 4.18
C GLY A 640 15.74 -4.87 3.74
N SER A 641 15.71 -6.12 3.26
CA SER A 641 16.82 -6.79 2.60
C SER A 641 16.61 -6.99 1.09
N SER A 642 15.43 -6.63 0.57
CA SER A 642 15.14 -6.74 -0.87
C SER A 642 15.74 -5.58 -1.67
N LEU A 643 16.29 -5.90 -2.84
CA LEU A 643 16.91 -4.93 -3.75
C LEU A 643 15.89 -4.00 -4.44
N VAL A 644 14.58 -4.26 -4.29
CA VAL A 644 13.50 -3.62 -5.06
C VAL A 644 12.92 -2.36 -4.37
N GLN A 645 13.49 -1.92 -3.23
CA GLN A 645 13.02 -0.76 -2.47
C GLN A 645 13.44 0.61 -3.08
N ALA A 646 13.05 0.86 -4.34
CA ALA A 646 13.25 2.14 -4.99
C ALA A 646 12.35 3.24 -4.38
N TYR A 647 12.85 4.49 -4.37
CA TYR A 647 12.14 5.71 -3.95
C TYR A 647 11.62 5.76 -2.51
N GLN A 648 12.02 4.84 -1.62
CA GLN A 648 11.72 4.98 -0.18
C GLN A 648 12.49 6.15 0.42
N THR A 649 11.80 7.03 1.16
CA THR A 649 12.45 8.08 1.98
C THR A 649 12.74 7.56 3.39
N PRO A 650 13.66 8.16 4.16
CA PRO A 650 13.95 7.73 5.52
C PRO A 650 12.72 7.71 6.44
N SER A 651 11.75 8.59 6.23
CA SER A 651 10.48 8.59 6.98
C SER A 651 9.59 7.38 6.66
N MET A 652 9.60 6.89 5.40
CA MET A 652 8.94 5.64 5.03
C MET A 652 9.60 4.44 5.71
N THR A 653 10.93 4.37 5.68
CA THR A 653 11.71 3.30 6.31
C THR A 653 11.55 3.28 7.84
N GLU A 654 11.45 4.46 8.48
CA GLU A 654 11.13 4.55 9.91
C GLU A 654 9.72 4.00 10.21
N MET A 655 8.72 4.36 9.40
CA MET A 655 7.35 3.87 9.58
C MET A 655 7.24 2.35 9.34
N LEU A 656 7.96 1.79 8.37
CA LEU A 656 8.10 0.34 8.20
C LEU A 656 8.75 -0.33 9.43
N THR A 657 9.83 0.27 9.96
CA THR A 657 10.47 -0.23 11.19
C THR A 657 9.50 -0.22 12.38
N ARG A 658 8.66 0.83 12.49
CA ARG A 658 7.59 0.95 13.49
C ARG A 658 6.46 -0.07 13.26
N SER A 659 6.10 -0.40 12.02
CA SER A 659 5.03 -1.38 11.74
C SER A 659 5.45 -2.78 12.17
N HIS A 660 6.72 -3.15 11.89
CA HIS A 660 7.35 -4.40 12.33
C HIS A 660 7.44 -4.48 13.87
N ALA A 661 7.88 -3.41 14.54
CA ALA A 661 7.97 -3.37 16.00
C ALA A 661 6.61 -3.51 16.72
N LEU A 662 5.51 -3.16 16.06
CA LEU A 662 4.13 -3.32 16.57
C LEU A 662 3.49 -4.68 16.23
N VAL A 663 4.23 -5.62 15.62
CA VAL A 663 3.81 -7.02 15.50
C VAL A 663 4.06 -7.73 16.83
N PRO A 664 3.04 -8.23 17.56
CA PRO A 664 3.28 -9.01 18.76
C PRO A 664 4.00 -10.33 18.42
N SER A 665 5.08 -10.64 19.12
CA SER A 665 5.97 -11.80 18.89
C SER A 665 5.35 -13.16 19.27
N ALA A 666 4.04 -13.31 19.11
CA ALA A 666 3.25 -14.45 19.59
C ALA A 666 3.26 -15.68 18.66
N TRP A 667 3.79 -15.58 17.44
CA TRP A 667 3.71 -16.65 16.42
C TRP A 667 5.04 -17.39 16.16
N SER A 668 6.16 -16.94 16.73
CA SER A 668 7.49 -17.55 16.55
C SER A 668 7.88 -18.60 17.61
N SER A 669 6.93 -19.03 18.46
CA SER A 669 7.20 -19.89 19.63
C SER A 669 6.28 -21.12 19.77
N VAL A 670 5.73 -21.63 18.66
CA VAL A 670 5.01 -22.92 18.61
C VAL A 670 5.73 -23.94 17.71
N ALA A 671 6.99 -24.20 18.03
CA ALA A 671 7.76 -25.33 17.50
C ALA A 671 8.66 -25.92 18.60
N THR A 672 8.78 -27.25 18.62
CA THR A 672 9.74 -28.03 19.45
C THR A 672 9.84 -27.67 20.95
N GLN A 673 8.90 -28.18 21.76
CA GLN A 673 9.30 -28.77 23.04
C GLN A 673 9.51 -30.28 22.84
N PRO A 674 10.64 -30.87 23.29
CA PRO A 674 10.82 -32.31 23.27
C PRO A 674 9.97 -32.95 24.37
N ARG A 675 9.35 -34.11 24.07
CA ARG A 675 8.71 -34.93 25.12
C ARG A 675 9.78 -35.55 26.02
N PRO A 676 9.63 -35.54 27.36
CA PRO A 676 10.39 -36.44 28.21
C PRO A 676 10.02 -37.91 27.90
N ARG A 677 10.92 -38.83 28.27
CA ARG A 677 10.69 -40.28 28.22
C ARG A 677 9.94 -40.76 29.47
#